data_AF-A0A959MET8-F1
#
_entry.id   AF-A0A959MET8-F1
#
_cell.length_a   1.000
_cell.length_b   1.000
_cell.length_c   1.000
_cell.angle_alpha   90.00
_cell.angle_beta   90.00
_cell.angle_gamma   90.00
#
_symmetry.space_group_name_H-M   'P 1'
#
loop_
_entity.id
_entity.type
_entity.pdbx_description
1 polymer ?
#
loop_
_entity_poly.entity_id
_entity_poly.type
_entity_poly.pdbx_seq_one_letter_code
_entity_poly.pdbx_strand_id
1 'polypeptide(L)'
;MLFLFPVLLAGQNRDFHAERIVVDDNGSDGTQNTMTIQTPSPLGQDVILTIPDMGSDSAQFLLVPPGTTGAWLLGGNTGTTAGTDYLGTSDNTPLHIYVNGDPANSLILNTNQSIQRGTGGNSRGGWSVDLQITRTNASQVTSGLVSTIGGGGQNTVSSNGSTIAGGVLNVVSGHFASVGGGYGNSATGGYATVGGGLDNLAGGRYSTISGGYNNVVDPSALYSSISGGVANEVTGRRAVIVGGRGLTLNGDGVFGFMAGADAGVPDGHPGPQRMEINASNMAVFGNVDLWLANNDGVARRLLFYEAESDTGNFPSTTHYTSFAAGDQTENINYILPTTPPGANNQVLSSDTNGGMSWVDASSVAWSLTGNAGTTAGTNYVGTSDATGLHLYARGGPVYDPLFGALIGGNSLILSPDFTIQRDDRGDARGRGAIDLQMQRQNNSEVASGNWTVIAGGVQNTAQGEFSTVSGGSGNAILSNLAVGVVASTVGGGYLNEIAGSEWGVIGGGHRNNVSGSQWATIGGGRSNSASADYAVISGGRNNRVSGEHSAVGGGWSNIASALNATVSGGRNNIAAGDYSSVLGGRNLTLDSTAAGSLGFLGDPNGIGPMTISEPQVTVFGNTDLWLANNDGGASRLLFYEAESDTGVFPSNTHFTSLEAGNQNVNIRYILPATPPTANGQVLSSTTGGVMSWVDGPTGSQSFSNASNTMPTLALENNIGTDDGVALEIVEGRMILSNGQGAPTNIPDDVIAFEIDDATVSSAPTVGLPASGTNGQILYILVSDPDGATVGGVGRASGDKLTYLYLGGGWQLFHAN
;
A
#
# COMPACT_ATOMS: atom_id res chain seq x y z
N MET A 1 -35.88 -4.58 -80.49
CA MET A 1 -35.30 -3.61 -81.45
C MET A 1 -36.46 -2.86 -82.12
N LEU A 2 -36.23 -1.68 -82.70
CA LEU A 2 -37.29 -0.81 -83.25
C LEU A 2 -37.69 -1.22 -84.69
N PHE A 3 -38.82 -0.70 -85.19
CA PHE A 3 -39.41 -0.95 -86.51
C PHE A 3 -38.54 -0.53 -87.71
N LEU A 4 -38.69 -1.22 -88.86
CA LEU A 4 -39.16 -0.63 -90.14
C LEU A 4 -39.38 -1.67 -91.30
N PHE A 5 -40.63 -1.78 -91.78
CA PHE A 5 -41.17 -1.93 -93.17
C PHE A 5 -40.50 -2.76 -94.32
N PRO A 6 -41.20 -3.08 -95.46
CA PRO A 6 -41.06 -4.36 -96.19
C PRO A 6 -40.85 -4.18 -97.73
N VAL A 7 -41.61 -4.92 -98.58
CA VAL A 7 -41.61 -5.01 -100.08
C VAL A 7 -40.74 -6.16 -100.64
N LEU A 8 -41.11 -6.95 -101.66
CA LEU A 8 -42.31 -7.03 -102.55
C LEU A 8 -42.99 -8.44 -102.32
N LEU A 9 -43.65 -9.23 -103.19
CA LEU A 9 -44.06 -9.22 -104.61
C LEU A 9 -45.38 -10.03 -104.80
N ALA A 10 -45.97 -10.06 -106.00
CA ALA A 10 -47.24 -10.75 -106.30
C ALA A 10 -47.08 -12.23 -106.73
N GLY A 11 -48.14 -13.03 -106.57
CA GLY A 11 -48.19 -14.42 -107.08
C GLY A 11 -48.89 -14.56 -108.44
N GLN A 12 -48.88 -15.78 -109.00
CA GLN A 12 -49.76 -16.18 -110.10
C GLN A 12 -50.33 -17.58 -109.85
N ASN A 13 -51.63 -17.76 -110.12
CA ASN A 13 -52.31 -19.05 -110.08
C ASN A 13 -52.24 -19.72 -111.47
N ARG A 14 -52.07 -21.04 -111.53
CA ARG A 14 -52.11 -21.81 -112.78
C ARG A 14 -52.72 -23.20 -112.56
N ASP A 15 -54.02 -23.29 -112.72
CA ASP A 15 -54.74 -24.56 -112.73
C ASP A 15 -54.33 -25.44 -113.92
N PHE A 16 -54.20 -26.75 -113.68
CA PHE A 16 -53.98 -27.76 -114.72
C PHE A 16 -55.29 -28.51 -114.99
N HIS A 17 -55.87 -28.29 -116.17
CA HIS A 17 -56.96 -29.13 -116.68
C HIS A 17 -56.38 -30.27 -117.53
N ALA A 18 -56.58 -31.51 -117.09
CA ALA A 18 -56.34 -32.71 -117.90
C ALA A 18 -57.67 -33.17 -118.52
N GLU A 19 -57.74 -33.25 -119.84
CA GLU A 19 -59.01 -33.38 -120.56
C GLU A 19 -59.50 -34.84 -120.69
N ARG A 20 -58.59 -35.83 -120.64
CA ARG A 20 -58.95 -37.25 -120.60
C ARG A 20 -57.82 -38.13 -120.03
N ILE A 21 -58.20 -39.15 -119.27
CA ILE A 21 -57.35 -40.32 -118.95
C ILE A 21 -57.99 -41.53 -119.64
N VAL A 22 -57.16 -42.42 -120.20
CA VAL A 22 -57.58 -43.73 -120.72
C VAL A 22 -56.72 -44.78 -120.06
N VAL A 23 -57.34 -45.86 -119.59
CA VAL A 23 -56.68 -47.07 -119.11
C VAL A 23 -57.22 -48.21 -119.97
N ASP A 24 -56.31 -48.98 -120.55
CA ASP A 24 -56.62 -50.24 -121.22
C ASP A 24 -56.19 -51.39 -120.30
N ASP A 25 -57.04 -52.40 -120.18
CA ASP A 25 -56.83 -53.59 -119.35
C ASP A 25 -57.32 -54.82 -120.13
N ASN A 26 -56.35 -55.49 -120.76
CA ASN A 26 -56.55 -56.70 -121.56
C ASN A 26 -55.42 -57.69 -121.26
N GLY A 27 -55.30 -58.11 -120.01
CA GLY A 27 -54.21 -59.00 -119.57
C GLY A 27 -54.25 -60.42 -120.15
N SER A 28 -53.07 -60.98 -120.47
CA SER A 28 -52.80 -62.43 -120.39
C SER A 28 -51.33 -62.85 -120.57
N ASP A 29 -50.41 -61.94 -120.93
CA ASP A 29 -49.04 -62.26 -121.36
C ASP A 29 -47.90 -61.71 -120.48
N GLY A 30 -48.21 -61.09 -119.33
CA GLY A 30 -47.25 -60.88 -118.24
C GLY A 30 -46.22 -59.75 -118.43
N THR A 31 -46.45 -58.80 -119.34
CA THR A 31 -45.55 -57.63 -119.53
C THR A 31 -46.26 -56.28 -119.39
N GLN A 32 -45.91 -55.53 -118.35
CA GLN A 32 -46.03 -54.06 -118.17
C GLN A 32 -47.25 -53.35 -118.77
N ASN A 33 -48.29 -53.15 -117.96
CA ASN A 33 -49.30 -52.12 -118.22
C ASN A 33 -48.63 -50.72 -118.26
N THR A 34 -48.85 -49.96 -119.33
CA THR A 34 -48.24 -48.63 -119.53
C THR A 34 -49.30 -47.53 -119.48
N MET A 35 -49.01 -46.46 -118.73
CA MET A 35 -49.78 -45.22 -118.75
C MET A 35 -49.04 -44.17 -119.58
N THR A 36 -49.62 -43.72 -120.69
CA THR A 36 -49.02 -42.70 -121.57
C THR A 36 -49.79 -41.38 -121.46
N ILE A 37 -49.10 -40.31 -121.07
CA ILE A 37 -49.64 -38.95 -121.09
C ILE A 37 -49.03 -38.23 -122.30
N GLN A 38 -49.85 -37.92 -123.31
CA GLN A 38 -49.41 -37.16 -124.48
C GLN A 38 -49.55 -35.65 -124.25
N THR A 39 -48.49 -34.88 -124.51
CA THR A 39 -48.49 -33.42 -124.42
C THR A 39 -48.19 -32.77 -125.78
N PRO A 40 -48.68 -31.55 -126.10
CA PRO A 40 -48.60 -30.98 -127.46
C PRO A 40 -47.21 -30.53 -127.94
N SER A 41 -46.15 -30.66 -127.13
CA SER A 41 -44.78 -30.27 -127.47
C SER A 41 -43.76 -31.16 -126.75
N PRO A 42 -42.55 -31.40 -127.30
CA PRO A 42 -41.61 -32.37 -126.74
C PRO A 42 -41.12 -31.99 -125.33
N LEU A 43 -41.27 -32.92 -124.39
CA LEU A 43 -40.56 -32.91 -123.11
C LEU A 43 -39.26 -33.73 -123.26
N GLY A 44 -38.20 -33.31 -122.56
CA GLY A 44 -36.85 -33.90 -122.71
C GLY A 44 -36.62 -35.21 -121.95
N GLN A 45 -37.65 -35.80 -121.33
CA GLN A 45 -37.59 -37.05 -120.57
C GLN A 45 -39.01 -37.60 -120.35
N ASP A 46 -39.18 -38.91 -120.53
CA ASP A 46 -40.41 -39.63 -120.20
C ASP A 46 -40.46 -39.97 -118.70
N VAL A 47 -41.59 -39.69 -118.05
CA VAL A 47 -41.83 -40.11 -116.65
C VAL A 47 -42.42 -41.52 -116.65
N ILE A 48 -41.55 -42.53 -116.67
CA ILE A 48 -41.94 -43.94 -116.59
C ILE A 48 -42.31 -44.28 -115.14
N LEU A 49 -43.59 -44.60 -114.89
CA LEU A 49 -44.09 -45.01 -113.58
C LEU A 49 -44.11 -46.55 -113.46
N THR A 50 -43.02 -47.14 -112.99
CA THR A 50 -42.92 -48.61 -112.83
C THR A 50 -43.66 -49.09 -111.59
N ILE A 51 -44.63 -50.00 -111.76
CA ILE A 51 -45.29 -50.72 -110.67
C ILE A 51 -44.56 -52.06 -110.45
N PRO A 52 -44.00 -52.36 -109.27
CA PRO A 52 -43.42 -53.67 -108.97
C PRO A 52 -44.50 -54.75 -108.79
N ASP A 53 -44.29 -55.91 -109.40
CA ASP A 53 -45.08 -57.12 -109.09
C ASP A 53 -44.69 -57.67 -107.71
N MET A 54 -45.71 -57.91 -106.87
CA MET A 54 -45.60 -58.54 -105.55
C MET A 54 -46.82 -59.45 -105.27
N GLY A 55 -47.04 -60.45 -106.11
CA GLY A 55 -47.46 -61.79 -105.69
C GLY A 55 -48.78 -61.94 -104.91
N SER A 56 -49.86 -62.20 -105.66
CA SER A 56 -51.02 -63.01 -105.26
C SER A 56 -51.55 -62.86 -103.81
N ASP A 57 -52.46 -61.90 -103.59
CA ASP A 57 -53.83 -62.29 -103.22
C ASP A 57 -54.88 -61.19 -103.47
N SER A 58 -55.91 -61.52 -104.25
CA SER A 58 -57.24 -60.87 -104.33
C SER A 58 -57.34 -59.34 -104.22
N ALA A 59 -56.96 -58.60 -105.27
CA ALA A 59 -57.30 -57.18 -105.42
C ALA A 59 -58.81 -56.97 -105.70
N GLN A 60 -59.62 -56.79 -104.66
CA GLN A 60 -61.03 -56.36 -104.81
C GLN A 60 -61.13 -54.84 -104.98
N PHE A 61 -61.67 -54.40 -106.12
CA PHE A 61 -61.84 -52.97 -106.44
C PHE A 61 -63.10 -52.39 -105.76
N LEU A 62 -63.04 -52.17 -104.45
CA LEU A 62 -64.14 -51.59 -103.67
C LEU A 62 -64.25 -50.08 -103.87
N LEU A 63 -65.02 -49.66 -104.88
CA LEU A 63 -65.41 -48.26 -105.10
C LEU A 63 -66.42 -47.80 -104.03
N VAL A 64 -65.91 -47.24 -102.94
CA VAL A 64 -66.66 -46.60 -101.84
C VAL A 64 -66.08 -45.18 -101.63
N PRO A 65 -66.88 -44.16 -101.23
CA PRO A 65 -66.59 -42.74 -101.49
C PRO A 65 -65.30 -42.18 -100.86
N PRO A 66 -64.80 -41.00 -101.31
CA PRO A 66 -63.67 -40.31 -100.68
C PRO A 66 -63.94 -40.01 -99.21
N GLY A 67 -63.36 -40.85 -98.34
CA GLY A 67 -63.61 -40.82 -96.89
C GLY A 67 -63.26 -42.11 -96.15
N THR A 68 -62.46 -43.01 -96.71
CA THR A 68 -62.01 -44.25 -96.03
C THR A 68 -61.01 -43.93 -94.92
N THR A 69 -61.53 -43.80 -93.70
CA THR A 69 -60.78 -43.45 -92.48
C THR A 69 -59.77 -44.53 -92.09
N GLY A 70 -58.48 -44.17 -91.93
CA GLY A 70 -57.48 -45.09 -91.36
C GLY A 70 -56.05 -44.57 -91.26
N ALA A 71 -55.60 -43.73 -92.20
CA ALA A 71 -54.24 -43.18 -92.21
C ALA A 71 -54.24 -41.68 -92.53
N TRP A 72 -53.19 -40.97 -92.10
CA TRP A 72 -53.00 -39.54 -92.36
C TRP A 72 -52.32 -39.32 -93.71
N LEU A 73 -52.89 -38.42 -94.53
CA LEU A 73 -52.28 -37.97 -95.78
C LEU A 73 -51.38 -36.75 -95.55
N LEU A 74 -50.26 -36.70 -96.28
CA LEU A 74 -49.27 -35.61 -96.22
C LEU A 74 -49.81 -34.22 -96.60
N GLY A 75 -50.94 -34.15 -97.31
CA GLY A 75 -51.65 -32.91 -97.62
C GLY A 75 -52.81 -32.57 -96.68
N GLY A 76 -52.98 -33.31 -95.59
CA GLY A 76 -54.17 -33.27 -94.74
C GLY A 76 -55.33 -34.10 -95.29
N ASN A 77 -56.36 -34.28 -94.46
CA ASN A 77 -57.58 -35.04 -94.80
C ASN A 77 -58.69 -34.11 -95.32
N THR A 78 -59.72 -34.67 -95.95
CA THR A 78 -60.89 -33.92 -96.44
C THR A 78 -61.54 -33.10 -95.32
N GLY A 79 -61.71 -31.80 -95.55
CA GLY A 79 -62.14 -30.83 -94.52
C GLY A 79 -61.00 -30.02 -93.88
N THR A 80 -59.74 -30.29 -94.22
CA THR A 80 -58.58 -29.45 -93.87
C THR A 80 -58.07 -28.68 -95.10
N THR A 81 -57.29 -27.62 -94.87
CA THR A 81 -56.68 -26.79 -95.93
C THR A 81 -55.16 -26.84 -95.79
N ALA A 82 -54.46 -27.33 -96.82
CA ALA A 82 -53.01 -27.47 -96.81
C ALA A 82 -52.29 -26.11 -96.89
N GLY A 83 -51.09 -26.02 -96.28
CA GLY A 83 -50.18 -24.87 -96.42
C GLY A 83 -49.67 -24.23 -95.12
N THR A 84 -50.21 -24.60 -93.95
CA THR A 84 -49.71 -24.18 -92.63
C THR A 84 -49.78 -25.35 -91.62
N ASP A 85 -49.21 -26.47 -92.05
CA ASP A 85 -49.11 -27.81 -91.46
C ASP A 85 -49.36 -27.96 -89.93
N TYR A 86 -50.40 -28.73 -89.56
CA TYR A 86 -50.54 -29.30 -88.21
C TYR A 86 -51.33 -30.62 -88.20
N LEU A 87 -51.14 -31.40 -87.13
CA LEU A 87 -51.82 -32.66 -86.85
C LEU A 87 -52.98 -32.42 -85.86
N GLY A 88 -54.23 -32.36 -86.34
CA GLY A 88 -55.38 -32.14 -85.45
C GLY A 88 -56.75 -32.12 -86.14
N THR A 89 -57.79 -31.83 -85.36
CA THR A 89 -59.21 -31.79 -85.73
C THR A 89 -59.73 -30.35 -85.74
N SER A 90 -60.59 -30.00 -86.70
CA SER A 90 -61.14 -28.64 -86.87
C SER A 90 -62.58 -28.47 -86.36
N ASP A 91 -63.21 -29.56 -85.90
CA ASP A 91 -64.64 -29.67 -85.57
C ASP A 91 -64.96 -29.61 -84.07
N ASN A 92 -63.96 -29.28 -83.25
CA ASN A 92 -64.04 -29.34 -81.78
C ASN A 92 -64.35 -30.75 -81.22
N THR A 93 -63.88 -31.81 -81.89
CA THR A 93 -63.74 -33.16 -81.32
C THR A 93 -62.28 -33.49 -80.95
N PRO A 94 -62.00 -34.34 -79.94
CA PRO A 94 -60.64 -34.80 -79.66
C PRO A 94 -60.08 -35.75 -80.73
N LEU A 95 -58.78 -35.65 -81.04
CA LEU A 95 -58.09 -36.64 -81.88
C LEU A 95 -57.64 -37.82 -81.01
N HIS A 96 -58.10 -39.04 -81.35
CA HIS A 96 -57.69 -40.28 -80.68
C HIS A 96 -56.73 -41.09 -81.57
N ILE A 97 -55.61 -41.52 -81.00
CA ILE A 97 -54.65 -42.46 -81.60
C ILE A 97 -54.67 -43.73 -80.76
N TYR A 98 -55.22 -44.82 -81.31
CA TYR A 98 -55.42 -46.09 -80.61
C TYR A 98 -54.27 -47.08 -80.87
N VAL A 99 -53.86 -47.83 -79.85
CA VAL A 99 -53.01 -49.01 -80.02
C VAL A 99 -53.91 -50.26 -80.03
N ASN A 100 -53.82 -51.07 -81.07
CA ASN A 100 -54.63 -52.30 -81.27
C ASN A 100 -56.16 -52.10 -81.15
N GLY A 101 -56.65 -50.87 -81.36
CA GLY A 101 -58.07 -50.52 -81.25
C GLY A 101 -58.61 -50.35 -79.81
N ASP A 102 -57.75 -50.43 -78.78
CA ASP A 102 -58.17 -50.31 -77.37
C ASP A 102 -58.28 -48.83 -76.92
N PRO A 103 -59.47 -48.35 -76.49
CA PRO A 103 -59.63 -47.00 -75.95
C PRO A 103 -58.88 -46.75 -74.63
N ALA A 104 -58.61 -47.79 -73.83
CA ALA A 104 -57.81 -47.66 -72.61
C ALA A 104 -56.30 -47.49 -72.91
N ASN A 105 -55.85 -47.97 -74.08
CA ASN A 105 -54.48 -47.84 -74.58
C ASN A 105 -54.40 -46.88 -75.79
N SER A 106 -54.93 -45.67 -75.60
CA SER A 106 -54.93 -44.59 -76.59
C SER A 106 -54.14 -43.36 -76.13
N LEU A 107 -53.60 -42.59 -77.07
CA LEU A 107 -53.15 -41.21 -76.87
C LEU A 107 -54.24 -40.28 -77.43
N ILE A 108 -54.65 -39.29 -76.65
CA ILE A 108 -55.77 -38.40 -77.00
C ILE A 108 -55.30 -36.95 -76.92
N LEU A 109 -55.50 -36.20 -78.00
CA LEU A 109 -55.30 -34.75 -78.07
C LEU A 109 -56.66 -34.06 -77.95
N ASN A 110 -56.88 -33.33 -76.87
CA ASN A 110 -58.18 -32.76 -76.52
C ASN A 110 -58.28 -31.28 -76.93
N THR A 111 -59.52 -30.81 -77.09
CA THR A 111 -59.81 -29.45 -77.56
C THR A 111 -59.53 -28.33 -76.54
N ASN A 112 -59.36 -28.68 -75.26
CA ASN A 112 -58.79 -27.83 -74.21
C ASN A 112 -57.25 -27.77 -74.24
N GLN A 113 -56.64 -28.12 -75.39
CA GLN A 113 -55.19 -28.21 -75.60
C GLN A 113 -54.47 -29.22 -74.69
N SER A 114 -55.19 -30.15 -74.05
CA SER A 114 -54.60 -31.16 -73.16
C SER A 114 -54.28 -32.49 -73.86
N ILE A 115 -53.19 -33.13 -73.46
CA ILE A 115 -52.74 -34.45 -73.95
C ILE A 115 -52.99 -35.47 -72.84
N GLN A 116 -53.60 -36.62 -73.14
CA GLN A 116 -53.85 -37.67 -72.13
C GLN A 116 -53.67 -39.08 -72.69
N ARG A 117 -53.28 -40.02 -71.82
CA ARG A 117 -53.29 -41.46 -72.10
C ARG A 117 -54.55 -42.12 -71.53
N GLY A 118 -55.32 -42.75 -72.43
CA GLY A 118 -56.57 -43.45 -72.15
C GLY A 118 -57.76 -42.53 -71.84
N THR A 119 -58.97 -43.05 -71.99
CA THR A 119 -60.21 -42.31 -71.73
C THR A 119 -60.56 -42.14 -70.25
N GLY A 120 -59.99 -42.96 -69.35
CA GLY A 120 -60.33 -42.97 -67.93
C GLY A 120 -59.79 -41.77 -67.13
N GLY A 121 -60.57 -41.32 -66.15
CA GLY A 121 -60.26 -40.20 -65.26
C GLY A 121 -61.27 -39.05 -65.37
N ASN A 122 -61.14 -38.05 -64.51
CA ASN A 122 -61.83 -36.76 -64.63
C ASN A 122 -61.28 -35.98 -65.85
N SER A 123 -61.99 -34.92 -66.24
CA SER A 123 -61.52 -33.96 -67.25
C SER A 123 -60.15 -33.38 -66.90
N ARG A 124 -59.31 -33.23 -67.92
CA ARG A 124 -57.98 -32.63 -67.81
C ARG A 124 -58.08 -31.12 -67.77
N GLY A 125 -57.11 -30.47 -67.15
CA GLY A 125 -57.02 -29.01 -67.17
C GLY A 125 -56.67 -28.46 -68.56
N GLY A 126 -56.78 -27.15 -68.75
CA GLY A 126 -56.33 -26.53 -70.00
C GLY A 126 -54.82 -26.72 -70.19
N TRP A 127 -54.38 -27.01 -71.40
CA TRP A 127 -52.94 -27.12 -71.76
C TRP A 127 -52.13 -28.13 -70.91
N SER A 128 -52.79 -29.12 -70.30
CA SER A 128 -52.17 -30.08 -69.37
C SER A 128 -51.73 -31.39 -70.06
N VAL A 129 -50.82 -32.16 -69.45
CA VAL A 129 -50.30 -33.43 -70.01
C VAL A 129 -50.48 -34.58 -69.02
N ASP A 130 -51.17 -35.67 -69.37
CA ASP A 130 -51.53 -36.80 -68.49
C ASP A 130 -51.15 -38.17 -69.08
N LEU A 131 -49.86 -38.53 -69.04
CA LEU A 131 -49.33 -39.73 -69.72
C LEU A 131 -49.28 -40.99 -68.83
N GLN A 132 -49.87 -40.97 -67.64
CA GLN A 132 -49.86 -42.12 -66.73
C GLN A 132 -50.63 -43.34 -67.27
N ILE A 133 -50.22 -44.53 -66.84
CA ILE A 133 -50.60 -45.81 -67.43
C ILE A 133 -51.79 -46.45 -66.71
N THR A 134 -51.90 -46.28 -65.38
CA THR A 134 -52.94 -46.88 -64.53
C THR A 134 -53.59 -45.85 -63.61
N ARG A 135 -54.86 -46.06 -63.26
CA ARG A 135 -55.66 -45.23 -62.34
C ARG A 135 -56.62 -46.13 -61.55
N THR A 136 -56.90 -45.79 -60.30
CA THR A 136 -57.84 -46.44 -59.37
C THR A 136 -58.96 -45.50 -58.91
N ASN A 137 -58.76 -44.18 -59.01
CA ASN A 137 -59.76 -43.16 -58.74
C ASN A 137 -59.84 -42.18 -59.92
N ALA A 138 -61.03 -41.68 -60.24
CA ALA A 138 -61.24 -40.70 -61.29
C ALA A 138 -60.47 -39.37 -61.06
N SER A 139 -60.19 -39.01 -59.79
CA SER A 139 -59.39 -37.82 -59.46
C SER A 139 -57.92 -37.89 -59.88
N GLN A 140 -57.38 -39.07 -60.21
CA GLN A 140 -55.97 -39.30 -60.55
C GLN A 140 -55.66 -38.85 -62.00
N VAL A 141 -55.70 -37.55 -62.21
CA VAL A 141 -55.43 -36.86 -63.48
C VAL A 141 -54.67 -35.56 -63.22
N THR A 142 -54.20 -34.90 -64.28
CA THR A 142 -53.79 -33.49 -64.21
C THR A 142 -54.99 -32.60 -64.55
N SER A 143 -55.58 -31.99 -63.52
CA SER A 143 -56.76 -31.12 -63.59
C SER A 143 -56.42 -29.63 -63.48
N GLY A 144 -55.16 -29.30 -63.13
CA GLY A 144 -54.64 -27.93 -63.13
C GLY A 144 -54.40 -27.38 -64.54
N LEU A 145 -54.36 -26.05 -64.64
CA LEU A 145 -54.00 -25.33 -65.86
C LEU A 145 -52.48 -25.40 -66.09
N VAL A 146 -52.04 -25.81 -67.29
CA VAL A 146 -50.62 -25.95 -67.68
C VAL A 146 -49.84 -26.83 -66.69
N SER A 147 -50.40 -27.99 -66.33
CA SER A 147 -49.77 -28.94 -65.39
C SER A 147 -49.54 -30.34 -65.99
N THR A 148 -48.50 -31.04 -65.52
CA THR A 148 -47.97 -32.25 -66.18
C THR A 148 -47.92 -33.45 -65.23
N ILE A 149 -48.34 -34.61 -65.73
CA ILE A 149 -48.03 -35.95 -65.23
C ILE A 149 -47.31 -36.69 -66.37
N GLY A 150 -45.97 -36.81 -66.26
CA GLY A 150 -45.11 -37.35 -67.31
C GLY A 150 -45.24 -38.86 -67.53
N GLY A 151 -45.83 -39.59 -66.57
CA GLY A 151 -46.02 -41.04 -66.65
C GLY A 151 -46.40 -41.66 -65.31
N GLY A 152 -46.10 -42.95 -65.15
CA GLY A 152 -46.35 -43.67 -63.90
C GLY A 152 -47.80 -44.16 -63.76
N GLY A 153 -48.40 -44.04 -62.58
CA GLY A 153 -49.79 -44.43 -62.33
C GLY A 153 -50.37 -43.95 -61.01
N GLN A 154 -51.69 -43.76 -60.95
CA GLN A 154 -52.43 -43.27 -59.78
C GLN A 154 -51.99 -41.89 -59.27
N ASN A 155 -51.36 -41.08 -60.13
CA ASN A 155 -50.83 -39.76 -59.81
C ASN A 155 -51.90 -38.67 -59.98
N THR A 156 -51.88 -37.65 -59.11
CA THR A 156 -52.88 -36.56 -59.09
C THR A 156 -52.22 -35.19 -59.12
N VAL A 157 -52.58 -34.32 -60.06
CA VAL A 157 -52.19 -32.89 -60.04
C VAL A 157 -53.45 -32.02 -60.12
N SER A 158 -53.65 -31.15 -59.14
CA SER A 158 -54.88 -30.35 -59.00
C SER A 158 -54.66 -28.83 -59.03
N SER A 159 -53.42 -28.36 -58.98
CA SER A 159 -53.07 -26.94 -59.03
C SER A 159 -52.27 -26.56 -60.27
N ASN A 160 -52.36 -25.27 -60.64
CA ASN A 160 -51.83 -24.73 -61.88
C ASN A 160 -50.29 -24.71 -61.91
N GLY A 161 -49.71 -24.90 -63.10
CA GLY A 161 -48.25 -24.82 -63.34
C GLY A 161 -47.44 -25.93 -62.68
N SER A 162 -48.08 -26.97 -62.18
CA SER A 162 -47.48 -27.99 -61.31
C SER A 162 -47.11 -29.28 -62.04
N THR A 163 -46.12 -30.05 -61.55
CA THR A 163 -45.57 -31.21 -62.28
C THR A 163 -45.35 -32.43 -61.39
N ILE A 164 -45.78 -33.60 -61.87
CA ILE A 164 -45.29 -34.92 -61.45
C ILE A 164 -44.56 -35.52 -62.65
N ALA A 165 -43.25 -35.76 -62.56
CA ALA A 165 -42.52 -36.35 -63.70
C ALA A 165 -42.83 -37.85 -63.88
N GLY A 166 -43.15 -38.58 -62.81
CA GLY A 166 -43.58 -39.98 -62.86
C GLY A 166 -43.85 -40.59 -61.48
N GLY A 167 -43.58 -41.88 -61.32
CA GLY A 167 -43.80 -42.60 -60.05
C GLY A 167 -45.25 -43.05 -59.84
N VAL A 168 -45.61 -43.40 -58.60
CA VAL A 168 -46.93 -43.97 -58.26
C VAL A 168 -47.55 -43.26 -57.06
N LEU A 169 -48.86 -43.02 -57.08
CA LEU A 169 -49.63 -42.41 -55.97
C LEU A 169 -49.13 -41.03 -55.51
N ASN A 170 -48.36 -40.32 -56.35
CA ASN A 170 -47.87 -38.98 -56.03
C ASN A 170 -48.99 -37.94 -56.20
N VAL A 171 -49.02 -36.91 -55.34
CA VAL A 171 -50.06 -35.88 -55.29
C VAL A 171 -49.46 -34.48 -55.30
N VAL A 172 -49.94 -33.60 -56.18
CA VAL A 172 -49.56 -32.18 -56.17
C VAL A 172 -50.79 -31.29 -56.14
N SER A 173 -50.95 -30.53 -55.06
CA SER A 173 -52.01 -29.55 -54.86
C SER A 173 -51.49 -28.14 -54.55
N GLY A 174 -50.18 -27.97 -54.36
CA GLY A 174 -49.54 -26.65 -54.37
C GLY A 174 -49.53 -26.03 -55.76
N HIS A 175 -49.68 -24.70 -55.85
CA HIS A 175 -49.47 -23.96 -57.12
C HIS A 175 -47.98 -23.92 -57.47
N PHE A 176 -47.63 -24.20 -58.73
CA PHE A 176 -46.24 -24.30 -59.21
C PHE A 176 -45.37 -25.27 -58.40
N ALA A 177 -45.98 -26.28 -57.78
CA ALA A 177 -45.31 -27.29 -56.98
C ALA A 177 -44.88 -28.49 -57.84
N SER A 178 -43.90 -29.27 -57.37
CA SER A 178 -43.38 -30.39 -58.15
C SER A 178 -43.06 -31.65 -57.33
N VAL A 179 -43.21 -32.81 -57.97
CA VAL A 179 -42.72 -34.11 -57.50
C VAL A 179 -41.92 -34.79 -58.62
N GLY A 180 -40.64 -35.07 -58.37
CA GLY A 180 -39.77 -35.74 -59.35
C GLY A 180 -40.12 -37.20 -59.61
N GLY A 181 -40.75 -37.88 -58.65
CA GLY A 181 -41.24 -39.25 -58.80
C GLY A 181 -41.38 -39.95 -57.46
N GLY A 182 -41.05 -41.25 -57.41
CA GLY A 182 -41.16 -42.06 -56.21
C GLY A 182 -42.58 -42.59 -55.96
N TYR A 183 -42.89 -42.91 -54.71
CA TYR A 183 -44.18 -43.48 -54.28
C TYR A 183 -44.84 -42.61 -53.21
N GLY A 184 -46.13 -42.30 -53.33
CA GLY A 184 -46.92 -41.69 -52.25
C GLY A 184 -46.54 -40.25 -51.85
N ASN A 185 -45.62 -39.59 -52.58
CA ASN A 185 -45.13 -38.27 -52.21
C ASN A 185 -46.15 -37.17 -52.49
N SER A 186 -46.23 -36.17 -51.62
CA SER A 186 -47.20 -35.09 -51.67
C SER A 186 -46.55 -33.71 -51.62
N ALA A 187 -46.87 -32.84 -52.58
CA ALA A 187 -46.46 -31.44 -52.58
C ALA A 187 -47.71 -30.53 -52.55
N THR A 188 -48.05 -30.05 -51.35
CA THR A 188 -49.29 -29.28 -51.11
C THR A 188 -49.04 -27.79 -50.90
N GLY A 189 -47.80 -27.41 -50.53
CA GLY A 189 -47.39 -26.01 -50.43
C GLY A 189 -47.20 -25.34 -51.79
N GLY A 190 -47.56 -24.07 -51.92
CA GLY A 190 -47.23 -23.29 -53.11
C GLY A 190 -45.72 -23.21 -53.33
N TYR A 191 -45.25 -23.52 -54.54
CA TYR A 191 -43.84 -23.68 -54.91
C TYR A 191 -43.09 -24.77 -54.11
N ALA A 192 -43.80 -25.71 -53.47
CA ALA A 192 -43.16 -26.81 -52.77
C ALA A 192 -42.59 -27.85 -53.74
N THR A 193 -41.48 -28.49 -53.38
CA THR A 193 -40.80 -29.50 -54.21
C THR A 193 -40.51 -30.77 -53.41
N VAL A 194 -40.86 -31.93 -53.97
CA VAL A 194 -40.35 -33.23 -53.51
C VAL A 194 -39.51 -33.86 -54.63
N GLY A 195 -38.22 -34.11 -54.39
CA GLY A 195 -37.34 -34.71 -55.40
C GLY A 195 -37.74 -36.15 -55.76
N GLY A 196 -38.23 -36.91 -54.77
CA GLY A 196 -38.73 -38.27 -54.93
C GLY A 196 -38.79 -38.98 -53.57
N GLY A 197 -38.50 -40.27 -53.54
CA GLY A 197 -38.54 -41.08 -52.32
C GLY A 197 -39.89 -41.75 -52.08
N LEU A 198 -40.23 -42.01 -50.82
CA LEU A 198 -41.47 -42.68 -50.42
C LEU A 198 -42.19 -41.91 -49.30
N ASP A 199 -43.48 -41.64 -49.48
CA ASP A 199 -44.41 -41.03 -48.51
C ASP A 199 -43.96 -39.67 -47.92
N ASN A 200 -43.20 -38.84 -48.65
CA ASN A 200 -42.77 -37.52 -48.16
C ASN A 200 -43.84 -36.42 -48.42
N LEU A 201 -44.05 -35.50 -47.47
CA LEU A 201 -45.03 -34.41 -47.54
C LEU A 201 -44.37 -33.03 -47.47
N ALA A 202 -44.30 -32.31 -48.59
CA ALA A 202 -43.87 -30.91 -48.66
C ALA A 202 -45.10 -29.96 -48.63
N GLY A 203 -45.54 -29.61 -47.42
CA GLY A 203 -46.72 -28.76 -47.17
C GLY A 203 -46.43 -27.27 -47.04
N GLY A 204 -45.27 -26.88 -46.50
CA GLY A 204 -44.91 -25.47 -46.34
C GLY A 204 -44.77 -24.73 -47.69
N ARG A 205 -45.18 -23.47 -47.78
CA ARG A 205 -44.93 -22.65 -48.99
C ARG A 205 -43.41 -22.45 -49.18
N TYR A 206 -42.93 -22.65 -50.39
CA TYR A 206 -41.49 -22.71 -50.73
C TYR A 206 -40.72 -23.82 -49.98
N SER A 207 -41.39 -24.86 -49.49
CA SER A 207 -40.68 -25.99 -48.85
C SER A 207 -40.01 -26.91 -49.86
N THR A 208 -38.94 -27.59 -49.44
CA THR A 208 -38.23 -28.57 -50.28
C THR A 208 -37.93 -29.83 -49.48
N ILE A 209 -38.31 -30.99 -50.01
CA ILE A 209 -37.84 -32.30 -49.55
C ILE A 209 -37.09 -32.98 -50.69
N SER A 210 -35.77 -33.12 -50.60
CA SER A 210 -34.99 -33.67 -51.74
C SER A 210 -35.27 -35.17 -51.96
N GLY A 211 -35.72 -35.89 -50.94
CA GLY A 211 -36.15 -37.28 -51.02
C GLY A 211 -36.23 -37.94 -49.64
N GLY A 212 -36.00 -39.26 -49.58
CA GLY A 212 -36.03 -40.04 -48.34
C GLY A 212 -37.34 -40.81 -48.12
N TYR A 213 -37.62 -41.17 -46.87
CA TYR A 213 -38.84 -41.88 -46.47
C TYR A 213 -39.59 -41.12 -45.36
N ASN A 214 -40.89 -40.86 -45.56
CA ASN A 214 -41.82 -40.33 -44.54
C ASN A 214 -41.36 -39.00 -43.92
N ASN A 215 -40.70 -38.12 -44.69
CA ASN A 215 -40.31 -36.80 -44.19
C ASN A 215 -41.42 -35.78 -44.41
N VAL A 216 -41.65 -34.88 -43.45
CA VAL A 216 -42.79 -33.95 -43.42
C VAL A 216 -42.32 -32.51 -43.20
N VAL A 217 -42.77 -31.59 -44.05
CA VAL A 217 -42.70 -30.15 -43.79
C VAL A 217 -44.14 -29.62 -43.73
N ASP A 218 -44.60 -29.23 -42.54
CA ASP A 218 -45.99 -28.83 -42.31
C ASP A 218 -46.40 -27.58 -43.14
N PRO A 219 -47.67 -27.41 -43.53
CA PRO A 219 -48.17 -26.16 -44.10
C PRO A 219 -47.78 -24.85 -43.38
N SER A 220 -47.53 -24.84 -42.06
CA SER A 220 -47.02 -23.67 -41.33
C SER A 220 -45.54 -23.38 -41.55
N ALA A 221 -44.75 -24.38 -41.96
CA ALA A 221 -43.30 -24.35 -42.07
C ALA A 221 -42.82 -23.67 -43.37
N LEU A 222 -43.13 -22.38 -43.50
CA LEU A 222 -42.76 -21.56 -44.66
C LEU A 222 -41.23 -21.49 -44.82
N TYR A 223 -40.73 -21.66 -46.05
CA TYR A 223 -39.31 -21.62 -46.41
C TYR A 223 -38.43 -22.68 -45.71
N SER A 224 -39.01 -23.75 -45.19
CA SER A 224 -38.31 -24.84 -44.49
C SER A 224 -37.95 -26.01 -45.42
N SER A 225 -36.90 -26.77 -45.10
CA SER A 225 -36.44 -27.87 -45.98
C SER A 225 -35.92 -29.10 -45.25
N ILE A 226 -35.99 -30.25 -45.94
CA ILE A 226 -35.44 -31.53 -45.50
C ILE A 226 -34.61 -32.12 -46.65
N SER A 227 -33.29 -32.19 -46.50
CA SER A 227 -32.40 -32.74 -47.54
C SER A 227 -32.55 -34.26 -47.75
N GLY A 228 -33.21 -34.95 -46.82
CA GLY A 228 -33.59 -36.36 -46.93
C GLY A 228 -33.63 -37.05 -45.58
N GLY A 229 -33.34 -38.35 -45.57
CA GLY A 229 -33.37 -39.18 -44.37
C GLY A 229 -34.71 -39.87 -44.15
N VAL A 230 -35.01 -40.21 -42.90
CA VAL A 230 -36.17 -41.04 -42.51
C VAL A 230 -36.98 -40.39 -41.40
N ALA A 231 -38.29 -40.24 -41.62
CA ALA A 231 -39.26 -39.85 -40.60
C ALA A 231 -38.99 -38.48 -39.93
N ASN A 232 -38.26 -37.57 -40.60
CA ASN A 232 -37.95 -36.25 -40.08
C ASN A 232 -39.10 -35.27 -40.33
N GLU A 233 -39.31 -34.31 -39.42
CA GLU A 233 -40.47 -33.42 -39.43
C GLU A 233 -40.11 -31.96 -39.12
N VAL A 234 -40.72 -31.00 -39.82
CA VAL A 234 -40.49 -29.57 -39.59
C VAL A 234 -41.82 -28.82 -39.60
N THR A 235 -42.14 -28.14 -38.49
CA THR A 235 -43.35 -27.30 -38.34
C THR A 235 -43.01 -25.80 -38.21
N GLY A 236 -41.81 -25.47 -37.73
CA GLY A 236 -41.26 -24.11 -37.67
C GLY A 236 -40.84 -23.57 -39.04
N ARG A 237 -40.81 -22.25 -39.22
CA ARG A 237 -40.47 -21.58 -40.48
C ARG A 237 -38.96 -21.39 -40.61
N ARG A 238 -38.44 -21.42 -41.84
CA ARG A 238 -37.00 -21.27 -42.15
C ARG A 238 -36.12 -22.30 -41.44
N ALA A 239 -36.69 -23.45 -41.07
CA ALA A 239 -35.99 -24.52 -40.37
C ALA A 239 -35.54 -25.61 -41.37
N VAL A 240 -34.39 -26.23 -41.10
CA VAL A 240 -33.66 -27.07 -42.05
C VAL A 240 -33.18 -28.35 -41.38
N ILE A 241 -33.58 -29.50 -41.91
CA ILE A 241 -33.02 -30.81 -41.53
C ILE A 241 -32.12 -31.31 -42.67
N VAL A 242 -30.81 -31.40 -42.44
CA VAL A 242 -29.87 -31.83 -43.50
C VAL A 242 -29.83 -33.34 -43.74
N GLY A 243 -30.56 -34.12 -42.95
CA GLY A 243 -30.69 -35.57 -43.07
C GLY A 243 -30.86 -36.23 -41.70
N GLY A 244 -30.56 -37.53 -41.63
CA GLY A 244 -30.66 -38.30 -40.40
C GLY A 244 -32.04 -38.94 -40.21
N ARG A 245 -32.43 -39.23 -38.96
CA ARG A 245 -33.69 -39.93 -38.65
C ARG A 245 -34.38 -39.38 -37.41
N GLY A 246 -35.69 -39.19 -37.51
CA GLY A 246 -36.59 -38.91 -36.38
C GLY A 246 -36.46 -37.54 -35.72
N LEU A 247 -35.76 -36.58 -36.33
CA LEU A 247 -35.66 -35.22 -35.81
C LEU A 247 -36.93 -34.41 -36.15
N THR A 248 -37.45 -33.66 -35.17
CA THR A 248 -38.67 -32.86 -35.28
C THR A 248 -38.35 -31.41 -34.89
N LEU A 249 -38.45 -30.46 -35.83
CA LEU A 249 -38.11 -29.04 -35.62
C LEU A 249 -39.36 -28.16 -35.60
N ASN A 250 -39.74 -27.70 -34.40
CA ASN A 250 -40.89 -26.83 -34.19
C ASN A 250 -40.51 -25.35 -34.03
N GLY A 251 -39.26 -25.06 -33.63
CA GLY A 251 -38.73 -23.70 -33.57
C GLY A 251 -38.54 -23.05 -34.95
N ASP A 252 -38.75 -21.75 -35.04
CA ASP A 252 -38.43 -20.93 -36.22
C ASP A 252 -36.90 -20.81 -36.36
N GLY A 253 -36.36 -20.90 -37.58
CA GLY A 253 -34.94 -20.67 -37.86
C GLY A 253 -33.98 -21.69 -37.26
N VAL A 254 -34.41 -22.96 -37.11
CA VAL A 254 -33.59 -24.02 -36.52
C VAL A 254 -32.88 -24.87 -37.59
N PHE A 255 -31.60 -25.13 -37.41
CA PHE A 255 -30.80 -26.05 -38.22
C PHE A 255 -30.60 -27.38 -37.48
N GLY A 256 -30.76 -28.52 -38.15
CA GLY A 256 -30.80 -29.83 -37.50
C GLY A 256 -30.17 -30.99 -38.28
N PHE A 257 -29.48 -31.86 -37.54
CA PHE A 257 -29.17 -33.23 -37.92
C PHE A 257 -29.35 -34.17 -36.73
N MET A 258 -29.76 -35.42 -36.97
CA MET A 258 -29.78 -36.45 -35.92
C MET A 258 -29.37 -37.82 -36.48
N ALA A 259 -28.31 -38.40 -35.91
CA ALA A 259 -27.98 -39.80 -36.16
C ALA A 259 -28.97 -40.73 -35.42
N GLY A 260 -29.64 -41.60 -36.16
CA GLY A 260 -30.45 -42.67 -35.59
C GLY A 260 -29.64 -43.97 -35.50
N ALA A 261 -29.63 -44.60 -34.32
CA ALA A 261 -29.16 -45.98 -34.18
C ALA A 261 -30.32 -46.96 -34.43
N ASP A 262 -30.08 -48.04 -35.17
CA ASP A 262 -31.11 -49.05 -35.51
C ASP A 262 -31.43 -50.02 -34.36
N ALA A 263 -31.90 -49.46 -33.25
CA ALA A 263 -32.31 -50.19 -32.05
C ALA A 263 -33.69 -50.89 -32.21
N GLY A 264 -33.80 -51.80 -33.19
CA GLY A 264 -34.71 -52.94 -33.11
C GLY A 264 -36.13 -52.80 -33.67
N VAL A 265 -36.38 -51.98 -34.70
CA VAL A 265 -37.69 -51.90 -35.39
C VAL A 265 -37.56 -52.22 -36.89
N PRO A 266 -37.93 -53.44 -37.36
CA PRO A 266 -37.67 -53.88 -38.74
C PRO A 266 -38.58 -53.30 -39.83
N ASP A 267 -39.65 -52.57 -39.48
CA ASP A 267 -40.83 -52.37 -40.34
C ASP A 267 -41.21 -50.90 -40.60
N GLY A 268 -40.31 -49.95 -40.31
CA GLY A 268 -40.47 -48.54 -40.66
C GLY A 268 -41.26 -47.68 -39.67
N HIS A 269 -41.86 -48.25 -38.63
CA HIS A 269 -42.58 -47.48 -37.62
C HIS A 269 -41.65 -46.56 -36.80
N PRO A 270 -42.16 -45.42 -36.29
CA PRO A 270 -41.38 -44.49 -35.48
C PRO A 270 -41.04 -45.11 -34.11
N GLY A 271 -39.78 -45.50 -33.92
CA GLY A 271 -39.26 -45.90 -32.61
C GLY A 271 -39.26 -44.74 -31.59
N PRO A 272 -39.21 -45.04 -30.28
CA PRO A 272 -39.42 -44.07 -29.19
C PRO A 272 -38.23 -43.11 -28.95
N GLN A 273 -37.41 -42.84 -29.97
CA GLN A 273 -36.18 -42.02 -29.89
C GLN A 273 -36.22 -40.82 -30.84
N ARG A 274 -37.42 -40.30 -31.15
CA ARG A 274 -37.55 -38.98 -31.79
C ARG A 274 -36.98 -37.88 -30.88
N MET A 275 -36.31 -36.89 -31.46
CA MET A 275 -35.92 -35.66 -30.77
C MET A 275 -36.79 -34.52 -31.27
N GLU A 276 -37.35 -33.74 -30.36
CA GLU A 276 -38.26 -32.63 -30.65
C GLU A 276 -37.65 -31.30 -30.15
N ILE A 277 -37.53 -30.33 -31.05
CA ILE A 277 -36.84 -29.06 -30.81
C ILE A 277 -37.84 -27.90 -30.92
N ASN A 278 -38.32 -27.44 -29.77
CA ASN A 278 -39.32 -26.38 -29.65
C ASN A 278 -38.74 -24.95 -29.55
N ALA A 279 -37.45 -24.80 -29.23
CA ALA A 279 -36.81 -23.48 -29.17
C ALA A 279 -36.33 -23.03 -30.56
N SER A 280 -36.44 -21.72 -30.82
CA SER A 280 -36.13 -21.08 -32.12
C SER A 280 -34.70 -20.55 -32.18
N ASN A 281 -34.17 -20.31 -33.39
CA ASN A 281 -32.82 -19.80 -33.67
C ASN A 281 -31.69 -20.67 -33.07
N MET A 282 -31.72 -21.99 -33.29
CA MET A 282 -30.73 -22.94 -32.76
C MET A 282 -30.11 -23.81 -33.84
N ALA A 283 -28.94 -24.38 -33.54
CA ALA A 283 -28.35 -25.49 -34.30
C ALA A 283 -28.30 -26.74 -33.42
N VAL A 284 -28.76 -27.88 -33.94
CA VAL A 284 -28.88 -29.15 -33.19
C VAL A 284 -28.20 -30.29 -33.94
N PHE A 285 -27.32 -30.99 -33.23
CA PHE A 285 -26.56 -32.14 -33.72
C PHE A 285 -26.80 -33.33 -32.77
N GLY A 286 -27.87 -34.09 -33.03
CA GLY A 286 -28.28 -35.22 -32.20
C GLY A 286 -27.43 -36.47 -32.46
N ASN A 287 -26.95 -37.09 -31.38
CA ASN A 287 -26.24 -38.39 -31.38
C ASN A 287 -24.97 -38.45 -32.25
N VAL A 288 -24.20 -37.37 -32.34
CA VAL A 288 -22.94 -37.32 -33.12
C VAL A 288 -21.81 -36.62 -32.35
N ASP A 289 -20.58 -37.06 -32.60
CA ASP A 289 -19.38 -36.33 -32.21
C ASP A 289 -19.12 -35.18 -33.20
N LEU A 290 -19.12 -33.94 -32.72
CA LEU A 290 -18.86 -32.76 -33.57
C LEU A 290 -17.36 -32.44 -33.63
N TRP A 291 -16.71 -32.79 -34.74
CA TRP A 291 -15.29 -32.53 -34.96
C TRP A 291 -15.06 -31.13 -35.57
N LEU A 292 -14.42 -30.23 -34.81
CA LEU A 292 -13.92 -28.94 -35.29
C LEU A 292 -12.41 -29.04 -35.61
N ALA A 293 -12.09 -29.77 -36.68
CA ALA A 293 -10.72 -30.13 -37.02
C ALA A 293 -9.96 -29.05 -37.83
N ASN A 294 -8.62 -29.10 -37.76
CA ASN A 294 -7.73 -28.37 -38.66
C ASN A 294 -6.64 -29.30 -39.23
N ASN A 295 -6.16 -29.02 -40.45
CA ASN A 295 -5.16 -29.83 -41.15
C ASN A 295 -4.21 -28.99 -42.05
N ASP A 296 -3.99 -27.71 -41.73
CA ASP A 296 -3.15 -26.80 -42.53
C ASP A 296 -1.88 -26.30 -41.81
N GLY A 297 -1.64 -26.75 -40.57
CA GLY A 297 -0.50 -26.34 -39.75
C GLY A 297 -0.60 -24.94 -39.12
N VAL A 298 -1.76 -24.27 -39.20
CA VAL A 298 -2.00 -22.94 -38.63
C VAL A 298 -3.14 -22.98 -37.62
N ALA A 299 -2.87 -22.64 -36.35
CA ALA A 299 -3.87 -22.68 -35.28
C ALA A 299 -5.18 -21.92 -35.63
N ARG A 300 -6.28 -22.66 -35.72
CA ARG A 300 -7.62 -22.15 -36.02
C ARG A 300 -8.42 -21.93 -34.73
N ARG A 301 -9.44 -21.07 -34.80
CA ARG A 301 -10.22 -20.62 -33.64
C ARG A 301 -11.72 -20.59 -33.93
N LEU A 302 -12.52 -20.99 -32.95
CA LEU A 302 -13.95 -20.73 -32.90
C LEU A 302 -14.17 -19.27 -32.43
N LEU A 303 -15.06 -18.55 -33.10
CA LEU A 303 -15.27 -17.10 -32.92
C LEU A 303 -16.69 -16.82 -32.41
N PHE A 304 -16.78 -16.00 -31.36
CA PHE A 304 -18.01 -15.46 -30.80
C PHE A 304 -17.93 -13.93 -30.81
N TYR A 305 -18.49 -13.31 -31.85
CA TYR A 305 -18.56 -11.86 -31.99
C TYR A 305 -19.59 -11.25 -31.02
N GLU A 306 -19.46 -9.95 -30.74
CA GLU A 306 -20.49 -9.22 -29.99
C GLU A 306 -21.78 -8.98 -30.81
N ALA A 307 -22.81 -8.46 -30.16
CA ALA A 307 -24.12 -8.27 -30.77
C ALA A 307 -24.16 -7.03 -31.68
N GLU A 308 -23.76 -7.21 -32.95
CA GLU A 308 -23.82 -6.18 -33.99
C GLU A 308 -25.24 -5.99 -34.55
N SER A 309 -25.60 -4.74 -34.87
CA SER A 309 -26.89 -4.37 -35.50
C SER A 309 -26.75 -3.69 -36.86
N ASP A 310 -25.53 -3.53 -37.37
CA ASP A 310 -25.24 -2.73 -38.57
C ASP A 310 -25.55 -3.49 -39.86
N THR A 311 -26.19 -2.80 -40.82
CA THR A 311 -26.51 -3.38 -42.12
C THR A 311 -25.32 -3.25 -43.09
N GLY A 312 -24.54 -4.31 -43.26
CA GLY A 312 -23.39 -4.28 -44.17
C GLY A 312 -22.58 -5.57 -44.19
N ASN A 313 -21.26 -5.43 -44.31
CA ASN A 313 -20.32 -6.55 -44.16
C ASN A 313 -20.24 -6.97 -42.69
N PHE A 314 -20.34 -8.26 -42.41
CA PHE A 314 -20.11 -8.84 -41.09
C PHE A 314 -18.74 -9.56 -41.03
N PRO A 315 -17.97 -9.44 -39.94
CA PRO A 315 -18.17 -8.51 -38.82
C PRO A 315 -17.88 -7.06 -39.24
N SER A 316 -18.63 -6.13 -38.66
CA SER A 316 -18.41 -4.68 -38.78
C SER A 316 -17.41 -4.16 -37.73
N THR A 317 -17.31 -4.85 -36.59
CA THR A 317 -16.37 -4.58 -35.50
C THR A 317 -15.17 -5.54 -35.52
N THR A 318 -14.23 -5.32 -34.60
CA THR A 318 -13.10 -6.22 -34.34
C THR A 318 -13.26 -7.04 -33.04
N HIS A 319 -14.41 -6.95 -32.36
CA HIS A 319 -14.59 -7.52 -31.01
C HIS A 319 -15.17 -8.93 -31.04
N TYR A 320 -14.43 -9.88 -30.47
CA TYR A 320 -14.88 -11.26 -30.31
C TYR A 320 -14.23 -11.93 -29.09
N THR A 321 -14.92 -12.92 -28.53
CA THR A 321 -14.32 -13.97 -27.70
C THR A 321 -13.95 -15.15 -28.61
N SER A 322 -12.83 -15.84 -28.36
CA SER A 322 -12.43 -16.99 -29.19
C SER A 322 -11.74 -18.10 -28.42
N PHE A 323 -11.98 -19.33 -28.86
CA PHE A 323 -11.30 -20.54 -28.37
C PHE A 323 -10.44 -21.09 -29.50
N ALA A 324 -9.15 -21.31 -29.23
CA ALA A 324 -8.19 -21.83 -30.21
C ALA A 324 -7.36 -22.95 -29.55
N ALA A 325 -7.15 -24.05 -30.26
CA ALA A 325 -6.16 -25.05 -29.84
C ALA A 325 -4.76 -24.55 -30.25
N GLY A 326 -3.82 -24.54 -29.29
CA GLY A 326 -2.40 -24.44 -29.58
C GLY A 326 -1.82 -25.81 -29.98
N ASP A 327 -0.53 -25.86 -30.30
CA ASP A 327 0.17 -27.11 -30.57
C ASP A 327 0.23 -27.99 -29.30
N GLN A 328 -0.09 -29.28 -29.45
CA GLN A 328 -0.19 -30.25 -28.36
C GLN A 328 0.65 -31.48 -28.67
N THR A 329 1.31 -32.04 -27.65
CA THR A 329 2.06 -33.31 -27.75
C THR A 329 1.24 -34.52 -27.33
N GLU A 330 0.12 -34.31 -26.64
CA GLU A 330 -0.77 -35.32 -26.06
C GLU A 330 -2.23 -34.79 -26.10
N ASN A 331 -3.21 -35.68 -26.00
CA ASN A 331 -4.63 -35.28 -26.00
C ASN A 331 -5.02 -34.52 -24.71
N ILE A 332 -5.63 -33.34 -24.84
CA ILE A 332 -6.19 -32.58 -23.72
C ILE A 332 -7.71 -32.75 -23.65
N ASN A 333 -8.19 -33.49 -22.63
CA ASN A 333 -9.60 -33.86 -22.46
C ASN A 333 -10.23 -33.13 -21.26
N TYR A 334 -11.06 -32.11 -21.49
CA TYR A 334 -11.80 -31.44 -20.41
C TYR A 334 -13.15 -32.12 -20.15
N ILE A 335 -13.29 -32.78 -18.99
CA ILE A 335 -14.48 -33.56 -18.63
C ILE A 335 -15.30 -32.79 -17.58
N LEU A 336 -16.52 -32.37 -17.93
CA LEU A 336 -17.42 -31.63 -17.03
C LEU A 336 -17.89 -32.49 -15.84
N PRO A 337 -18.13 -31.87 -14.66
CA PRO A 337 -18.68 -32.57 -13.49
C PRO A 337 -20.13 -32.98 -13.74
N THR A 338 -20.51 -34.15 -13.20
CA THR A 338 -21.87 -34.70 -13.30
C THR A 338 -22.85 -34.08 -12.30
N THR A 339 -22.38 -33.24 -11.39
CA THR A 339 -23.19 -32.51 -10.41
C THR A 339 -23.24 -31.00 -10.72
N PRO A 340 -24.35 -30.31 -10.38
CA PRO A 340 -24.39 -28.85 -10.35
C PRO A 340 -23.45 -28.29 -9.26
N PRO A 341 -23.13 -26.98 -9.27
CA PRO A 341 -22.48 -26.35 -8.13
C PRO A 341 -23.36 -26.49 -6.88
N GLY A 342 -22.75 -26.87 -5.76
CA GLY A 342 -23.44 -27.10 -4.48
C GLY A 342 -23.76 -25.81 -3.72
N ALA A 343 -23.20 -24.68 -4.15
CA ALA A 343 -23.42 -23.36 -3.57
C ALA A 343 -23.25 -22.25 -4.64
N ASN A 344 -23.73 -21.04 -4.33
CA ASN A 344 -23.37 -19.83 -5.06
C ASN A 344 -21.85 -19.58 -4.97
N ASN A 345 -21.31 -18.79 -5.90
CA ASN A 345 -19.89 -18.43 -5.99
C ASN A 345 -18.92 -19.60 -6.24
N GLN A 346 -19.40 -20.77 -6.65
CA GLN A 346 -18.51 -21.82 -7.16
C GLN A 346 -18.12 -21.56 -8.63
N VAL A 347 -16.86 -21.84 -8.95
CA VAL A 347 -16.26 -21.76 -10.30
C VAL A 347 -15.80 -23.14 -10.75
N LEU A 348 -15.69 -23.33 -12.07
CA LEU A 348 -15.25 -24.58 -12.65
C LEU A 348 -13.72 -24.61 -12.78
N SER A 349 -13.05 -25.56 -12.14
CA SER A 349 -11.59 -25.72 -12.16
C SER A 349 -11.18 -27.09 -12.72
N SER A 350 -10.14 -27.11 -13.55
CA SER A 350 -9.48 -28.33 -14.04
C SER A 350 -8.43 -28.84 -13.07
N ASP A 351 -8.32 -30.16 -12.92
CA ASP A 351 -7.08 -30.79 -12.45
C ASP A 351 -6.03 -30.93 -13.58
N THR A 352 -4.85 -31.49 -13.28
CA THR A 352 -3.76 -31.70 -14.26
C THR A 352 -4.08 -32.71 -15.36
N ASN A 353 -5.16 -33.47 -15.20
CA ASN A 353 -5.59 -34.55 -16.11
C ASN A 353 -6.84 -34.14 -16.91
N GLY A 354 -7.34 -32.91 -16.73
CA GLY A 354 -8.53 -32.38 -17.41
C GLY A 354 -9.86 -32.70 -16.72
N GLY A 355 -9.85 -33.30 -15.53
CA GLY A 355 -11.05 -33.48 -14.71
C GLY A 355 -11.55 -32.12 -14.20
N MET A 356 -12.76 -31.72 -14.58
CA MET A 356 -13.35 -30.45 -14.15
C MET A 356 -14.21 -30.65 -12.90
N SER A 357 -14.10 -29.75 -11.92
CA SER A 357 -14.88 -29.78 -10.69
C SER A 357 -15.33 -28.38 -10.27
N TRP A 358 -16.43 -28.30 -9.51
CA TRP A 358 -16.89 -27.06 -8.88
C TRP A 358 -16.08 -26.81 -7.60
N VAL A 359 -15.30 -25.74 -7.59
CA VAL A 359 -14.55 -25.26 -6.42
C VAL A 359 -15.11 -23.92 -5.96
N ASP A 360 -15.02 -23.61 -4.67
CA ASP A 360 -15.42 -22.29 -4.17
C ASP A 360 -14.46 -21.22 -4.70
N ALA A 361 -14.94 -20.13 -5.27
CA ALA A 361 -14.09 -19.01 -5.68
C ALA A 361 -13.22 -18.46 -4.54
N SER A 362 -13.69 -18.54 -3.28
CA SER A 362 -12.91 -18.13 -2.10
C SER A 362 -11.81 -19.12 -1.71
N SER A 363 -11.74 -20.30 -2.32
CA SER A 363 -10.69 -21.30 -2.10
C SER A 363 -9.49 -21.12 -3.03
N VAL A 364 -9.63 -20.31 -4.09
CA VAL A 364 -8.62 -20.14 -5.15
C VAL A 364 -7.92 -18.77 -5.12
N ALA A 365 -8.28 -17.89 -4.19
CA ALA A 365 -7.68 -16.57 -4.01
C ALA A 365 -7.66 -16.14 -2.52
N TRP A 366 -6.79 -15.20 -2.16
CA TRP A 366 -6.78 -14.62 -0.81
C TRP A 366 -8.06 -13.83 -0.53
N SER A 367 -8.86 -14.30 0.42
CA SER A 367 -10.12 -13.70 0.82
C SER A 367 -9.93 -12.58 1.85
N LEU A 368 -10.48 -11.39 1.58
CA LEU A 368 -10.57 -10.28 2.55
C LEU A 368 -11.60 -10.52 3.66
N THR A 369 -12.38 -11.61 3.58
CA THR A 369 -13.39 -12.03 4.56
C THR A 369 -13.07 -13.41 5.15
N GLY A 370 -11.78 -13.72 5.32
CA GLY A 370 -11.30 -14.96 5.94
C GLY A 370 -11.28 -16.17 5.01
N ASN A 371 -10.52 -17.18 5.40
CA ASN A 371 -10.37 -18.45 4.67
C ASN A 371 -11.40 -19.49 5.16
N ALA A 372 -11.61 -20.54 4.36
CA ALA A 372 -12.48 -21.65 4.72
C ALA A 372 -12.13 -22.23 6.10
N GLY A 373 -13.15 -22.38 6.97
CA GLY A 373 -12.97 -22.77 8.38
C GLY A 373 -12.97 -21.60 9.37
N THR A 374 -12.93 -20.35 8.92
CA THR A 374 -13.05 -19.15 9.79
C THR A 374 -14.39 -18.43 9.61
N THR A 375 -14.88 -17.76 10.64
CA THR A 375 -16.11 -16.93 10.59
C THR A 375 -15.73 -15.46 10.77
N ALA A 376 -15.20 -14.83 9.72
CA ALA A 376 -14.75 -13.44 9.79
C ALA A 376 -15.90 -12.43 9.73
N GLY A 377 -15.83 -11.41 10.58
CA GLY A 377 -16.69 -10.22 10.47
C GLY A 377 -16.18 -9.24 9.39
N THR A 378 -16.73 -8.02 9.39
CA THR A 378 -16.35 -6.97 8.45
C THR A 378 -14.92 -6.49 8.69
N ASN A 379 -13.99 -6.95 7.84
CA ASN A 379 -12.59 -6.52 7.72
C ASN A 379 -11.68 -6.87 8.92
N TYR A 380 -11.14 -8.09 8.95
CA TYR A 380 -9.98 -8.42 9.79
C TYR A 380 -9.01 -9.37 9.07
N VAL A 381 -7.71 -9.23 9.36
CA VAL A 381 -6.63 -10.08 8.87
C VAL A 381 -6.04 -10.79 10.08
N GLY A 382 -6.51 -12.02 10.35
CA GLY A 382 -6.06 -12.83 11.46
C GLY A 382 -6.99 -14.01 11.78
N THR A 383 -6.71 -14.67 12.90
CA THR A 383 -7.33 -15.89 13.40
C THR A 383 -8.56 -15.60 14.27
N SER A 384 -9.52 -16.55 14.29
CA SER A 384 -10.70 -16.51 15.19
C SER A 384 -10.60 -17.51 16.35
N ASP A 385 -9.64 -18.42 16.26
CA ASP A 385 -9.18 -19.36 17.26
C ASP A 385 -7.98 -18.80 18.04
N ALA A 386 -7.58 -19.46 19.14
CA ALA A 386 -6.51 -18.98 20.02
C ALA A 386 -5.07 -19.21 19.48
N THR A 387 -4.89 -19.26 18.16
CA THR A 387 -3.58 -19.34 17.50
C THR A 387 -3.19 -17.98 16.91
N GLY A 388 -1.90 -17.76 16.63
CA GLY A 388 -1.41 -16.51 16.04
C GLY A 388 -1.44 -16.53 14.51
N LEU A 389 -1.64 -15.37 13.88
CA LEU A 389 -1.43 -15.21 12.44
C LEU A 389 0.07 -15.15 12.13
N HIS A 390 0.58 -16.11 11.35
CA HIS A 390 1.99 -16.16 10.92
C HIS A 390 2.13 -15.69 9.46
N LEU A 391 2.82 -14.58 9.22
CA LEU A 391 3.13 -14.05 7.89
C LEU A 391 4.61 -14.32 7.54
N TYR A 392 4.89 -15.15 6.54
CA TYR A 392 6.26 -15.54 6.16
C TYR A 392 6.76 -14.87 4.87
N ALA A 393 7.96 -14.27 4.89
CA ALA A 393 8.60 -13.72 3.70
C ALA A 393 9.60 -14.73 3.06
N ARG A 394 9.27 -15.20 1.85
CA ARG A 394 10.06 -16.14 1.01
C ARG A 394 10.47 -17.47 1.68
N GLY A 395 9.65 -18.51 1.50
CA GLY A 395 10.17 -19.88 1.41
C GLY A 395 10.47 -20.61 2.74
N GLY A 396 9.77 -20.27 3.82
CA GLY A 396 9.85 -21.02 5.09
C GLY A 396 11.14 -20.77 5.90
N PRO A 397 11.46 -21.63 6.88
CA PRO A 397 12.68 -21.50 7.67
C PRO A 397 13.92 -21.85 6.85
N VAL A 398 14.82 -20.87 6.67
CA VAL A 398 16.08 -21.06 5.94
C VAL A 398 17.18 -21.46 6.93
N TYR A 399 17.92 -22.52 6.59
CA TYR A 399 19.04 -23.03 7.38
C TYR A 399 20.35 -22.34 6.98
N ASP A 400 21.00 -21.64 7.91
CA ASP A 400 22.33 -21.05 7.73
C ASP A 400 23.41 -21.98 8.34
N PRO A 401 24.32 -22.56 7.54
CA PRO A 401 25.36 -23.46 8.02
C PRO A 401 26.46 -22.79 8.85
N LEU A 402 26.54 -21.44 8.92
CA LEU A 402 27.54 -20.74 9.73
C LEU A 402 27.18 -20.68 11.22
N PHE A 403 25.90 -20.80 11.59
CA PHE A 403 25.43 -20.49 12.95
C PHE A 403 24.61 -21.60 13.63
N GLY A 404 24.38 -22.74 12.98
CA GLY A 404 23.98 -24.00 13.63
C GLY A 404 22.58 -24.04 14.26
N ALA A 405 21.74 -23.05 14.02
CA ALA A 405 20.35 -23.00 14.48
C ALA A 405 19.43 -22.47 13.36
N LEU A 406 18.14 -22.83 13.42
CA LEU A 406 17.14 -22.20 12.54
C LEU A 406 17.17 -20.69 12.75
N ILE A 407 17.46 -19.94 11.69
CA ILE A 407 16.96 -18.56 11.61
C ILE A 407 15.48 -18.71 11.27
N GLY A 408 14.59 -18.36 12.20
CA GLY A 408 13.16 -18.29 11.92
C GLY A 408 12.94 -17.37 10.73
N GLY A 409 12.59 -17.94 9.57
CA GLY A 409 12.57 -17.23 8.30
C GLY A 409 11.62 -16.06 8.37
N ASN A 410 12.11 -14.85 8.05
CA ASN A 410 11.50 -13.55 8.34
C ASN A 410 9.97 -13.59 8.43
N SER A 411 9.49 -13.74 9.67
CA SER A 411 8.08 -13.89 9.99
C SER A 411 7.58 -12.72 10.82
N LEU A 412 6.29 -12.43 10.72
CA LEU A 412 5.55 -11.60 11.66
C LEU A 412 4.43 -12.44 12.24
N ILE A 413 4.45 -12.65 13.55
CA ILE A 413 3.43 -13.36 14.31
C ILE A 413 2.61 -12.33 15.07
N LEU A 414 1.30 -12.30 14.79
CA LEU A 414 0.32 -11.49 15.51
C LEU A 414 -0.54 -12.41 16.39
N SER A 415 -0.48 -12.21 17.71
CA SER A 415 -1.00 -13.16 18.70
C SER A 415 -2.30 -12.68 19.38
N PRO A 416 -3.18 -13.58 19.85
CA PRO A 416 -4.42 -13.21 20.56
C PRO A 416 -4.23 -12.50 21.91
N ASP A 417 -3.02 -12.52 22.49
CA ASP A 417 -2.63 -11.80 23.71
C ASP A 417 -2.13 -10.36 23.44
N PHE A 418 -2.39 -9.87 22.22
CA PHE A 418 -1.96 -8.59 21.65
C PHE A 418 -0.45 -8.49 21.40
N THR A 419 0.32 -9.58 21.47
CA THR A 419 1.77 -9.53 21.16
C THR A 419 2.06 -9.47 19.66
N ILE A 420 3.14 -8.78 19.32
CA ILE A 420 3.72 -8.72 17.97
C ILE A 420 5.15 -9.26 18.07
N GLN A 421 5.42 -10.43 17.52
CA GLN A 421 6.71 -11.12 17.66
C GLN A 421 7.23 -11.66 16.34
N ARG A 422 8.56 -11.73 16.17
CA ARG A 422 9.15 -12.25 14.91
C ARG A 422 9.13 -13.77 14.82
N ASP A 423 9.30 -14.47 15.95
CA ASP A 423 9.26 -15.93 16.03
C ASP A 423 8.74 -16.38 17.41
N ASP A 424 8.33 -17.64 17.49
CA ASP A 424 7.73 -18.31 18.66
C ASP A 424 8.74 -18.62 19.79
N ARG A 425 10.04 -18.42 19.55
CA ARG A 425 11.13 -18.86 20.42
C ARG A 425 11.45 -17.86 21.53
N GLY A 426 11.82 -18.40 22.70
CA GLY A 426 12.15 -17.65 23.90
C GLY A 426 11.15 -17.95 25.02
N ASP A 427 11.25 -17.20 26.11
CA ASP A 427 10.24 -17.22 27.17
C ASP A 427 8.95 -16.51 26.70
N ALA A 428 7.88 -16.64 27.48
CA ALA A 428 6.60 -15.99 27.17
C ALA A 428 6.75 -14.45 27.12
N ARG A 429 6.12 -13.83 26.13
CA ARG A 429 6.03 -12.37 26.01
C ARG A 429 4.96 -11.85 26.97
N GLY A 430 5.13 -10.62 27.45
CA GLY A 430 4.11 -9.98 28.28
C GLY A 430 2.88 -9.60 27.45
N ARG A 431 1.73 -9.42 28.10
CA ARG A 431 0.49 -9.02 27.39
C ARG A 431 0.74 -7.71 26.63
N GLY A 432 0.41 -7.67 25.35
CA GLY A 432 0.60 -6.48 24.51
C GLY A 432 2.05 -6.08 24.26
N ALA A 433 3.02 -6.98 24.47
CA ALA A 433 4.44 -6.71 24.21
C ALA A 433 4.82 -6.86 22.72
N ILE A 434 5.85 -6.12 22.31
CA ILE A 434 6.40 -6.11 20.95
C ILE A 434 7.84 -6.64 21.00
N ASP A 435 8.18 -7.67 20.22
CA ASP A 435 9.48 -8.34 20.23
C ASP A 435 9.97 -8.65 18.81
N LEU A 436 10.60 -7.65 18.19
CA LEU A 436 11.01 -7.63 16.78
C LEU A 436 12.50 -7.94 16.58
N GLN A 437 13.20 -8.47 17.59
CA GLN A 437 14.63 -8.73 17.50
C GLN A 437 14.99 -9.89 16.54
N MET A 438 16.17 -9.80 15.93
CA MET A 438 16.60 -10.66 14.83
C MET A 438 17.24 -11.98 15.29
N GLN A 439 17.77 -12.03 16.51
CA GLN A 439 18.46 -13.21 17.06
C GLN A 439 18.47 -13.18 18.58
N ARG A 440 18.46 -14.37 19.20
CA ARG A 440 18.66 -14.62 20.64
C ARG A 440 19.73 -15.70 20.83
N GLN A 441 20.33 -15.75 22.01
CA GLN A 441 21.14 -16.86 22.53
C GLN A 441 20.42 -17.61 23.65
N ASN A 442 19.76 -16.89 24.56
CA ASN A 442 19.02 -17.45 25.71
C ASN A 442 17.52 -17.17 25.60
N ASN A 443 16.70 -17.97 26.30
CA ASN A 443 15.24 -17.81 26.24
C ASN A 443 14.75 -16.47 26.83
N SER A 444 15.44 -15.96 27.86
CA SER A 444 15.05 -14.74 28.59
C SER A 444 15.22 -13.45 27.81
N GLU A 445 15.84 -13.51 26.63
CA GLU A 445 16.06 -12.39 25.70
C GLU A 445 14.77 -12.05 24.94
N VAL A 446 13.71 -11.70 25.67
CA VAL A 446 12.37 -11.41 25.13
C VAL A 446 11.75 -10.18 25.80
N ALA A 447 10.68 -9.67 25.18
CA ALA A 447 9.80 -8.66 25.74
C ALA A 447 8.76 -9.33 26.68
N SER A 448 9.21 -9.80 27.85
CA SER A 448 8.41 -10.59 28.80
C SER A 448 7.60 -9.75 29.80
N GLY A 449 7.92 -8.47 29.99
CA GLY A 449 7.06 -7.55 30.75
C GLY A 449 5.81 -7.15 29.96
N ASN A 450 4.68 -6.91 30.63
CA ASN A 450 3.47 -6.39 29.96
C ASN A 450 3.77 -5.06 29.26
N TRP A 451 3.19 -4.87 28.07
CA TRP A 451 3.34 -3.66 27.26
C TRP A 451 4.80 -3.25 26.98
N THR A 452 5.75 -4.18 27.05
CA THR A 452 7.17 -3.91 26.76
C THR A 452 7.45 -3.86 25.26
N VAL A 453 8.49 -3.13 24.87
CA VAL A 453 8.90 -2.99 23.47
C VAL A 453 10.37 -3.32 23.31
N ILE A 454 10.69 -4.38 22.56
CA ILE A 454 11.99 -4.61 21.95
C ILE A 454 11.83 -4.38 20.45
N ALA A 455 12.19 -3.18 20.00
CA ALA A 455 11.92 -2.72 18.63
C ALA A 455 12.85 -3.35 17.57
N GLY A 456 13.88 -4.10 17.97
CA GLY A 456 14.79 -4.79 17.07
C GLY A 456 16.11 -5.20 17.74
N GLY A 457 17.17 -5.30 16.94
CA GLY A 457 18.50 -5.68 17.42
C GLY A 457 18.67 -7.19 17.63
N VAL A 458 19.52 -7.59 18.58
CA VAL A 458 19.75 -9.01 18.97
C VAL A 458 19.99 -9.13 20.48
N GLN A 459 19.63 -10.26 21.07
CA GLN A 459 19.95 -10.60 22.46
C GLN A 459 19.48 -9.56 23.49
N ASN A 460 18.31 -8.94 23.26
CA ASN A 460 17.78 -7.88 24.12
C ASN A 460 16.71 -8.45 25.06
N THR A 461 16.64 -7.93 26.29
CA THR A 461 15.76 -8.42 27.37
C THR A 461 14.93 -7.27 27.95
N ALA A 462 13.62 -7.44 28.12
CA ALA A 462 12.75 -6.45 28.76
C ALA A 462 11.67 -7.12 29.63
N GLN A 463 11.91 -7.20 30.94
CA GLN A 463 11.10 -7.99 31.89
C GLN A 463 10.07 -7.18 32.68
N GLY A 464 10.22 -5.86 32.80
CA GLY A 464 9.36 -5.00 33.63
C GLY A 464 8.32 -4.22 32.83
N GLU A 465 7.12 -4.01 33.38
CA GLU A 465 5.99 -3.38 32.68
C GLU A 465 6.33 -2.00 32.06
N PHE A 466 5.80 -1.73 30.86
CA PHE A 466 6.05 -0.53 30.02
C PHE A 466 7.51 -0.27 29.60
N SER A 467 8.45 -1.18 29.88
CA SER A 467 9.87 -0.96 29.57
C SER A 467 10.18 -1.05 28.08
N THR A 468 11.10 -0.21 27.61
CA THR A 468 11.47 -0.09 26.18
C THR A 468 12.97 -0.30 25.95
N VAL A 469 13.31 -1.22 25.06
CA VAL A 469 14.65 -1.38 24.47
C VAL A 469 14.54 -1.10 22.97
N SER A 470 15.06 0.06 22.53
CA SER A 470 14.89 0.50 21.12
C SER A 470 15.71 -0.32 20.11
N GLY A 471 16.60 -1.19 20.58
CA GLY A 471 17.39 -2.11 19.77
C GLY A 471 18.82 -2.28 20.31
N GLY A 472 19.78 -2.44 19.40
CA GLY A 472 21.18 -2.71 19.77
C GLY A 472 21.43 -4.19 20.05
N SER A 473 22.44 -4.49 20.87
CA SER A 473 22.83 -5.88 21.20
C SER A 473 23.06 -6.08 22.70
N GLY A 474 22.49 -7.14 23.27
CA GLY A 474 22.77 -7.52 24.66
C GLY A 474 22.21 -6.54 25.70
N ASN A 475 21.27 -5.68 25.35
CA ASN A 475 20.73 -4.67 26.27
C ASN A 475 19.60 -5.26 27.11
N ALA A 476 19.63 -5.02 28.42
CA ALA A 476 18.75 -5.69 29.39
C ALA A 476 18.02 -4.71 30.32
N ILE A 477 16.72 -4.92 30.50
CA ILE A 477 15.92 -4.32 31.56
C ILE A 477 15.36 -5.47 32.39
N LEU A 478 15.91 -5.65 33.59
CA LEU A 478 15.71 -6.81 34.47
C LEU A 478 14.85 -6.43 35.68
N SER A 479 13.68 -7.06 35.79
CA SER A 479 12.78 -6.86 36.93
C SER A 479 12.93 -8.02 37.91
N ASN A 480 13.32 -7.70 39.14
CA ASN A 480 13.16 -8.57 40.31
C ASN A 480 11.95 -8.15 41.17
N LEU A 481 11.19 -7.14 40.74
CA LEU A 481 10.06 -6.59 41.48
C LEU A 481 8.81 -7.43 41.22
N ALA A 482 8.34 -8.15 42.24
CA ALA A 482 7.12 -8.95 42.19
C ALA A 482 5.84 -8.10 42.10
N VAL A 483 5.92 -6.82 42.52
CA VAL A 483 4.88 -5.80 42.39
C VAL A 483 5.60 -4.46 42.21
N GLY A 484 5.47 -3.82 41.05
CA GLY A 484 6.17 -2.57 40.71
C GLY A 484 6.08 -2.23 39.22
N VAL A 485 6.19 -0.95 38.87
CA VAL A 485 6.14 -0.49 37.47
C VAL A 485 7.53 0.00 37.08
N VAL A 486 8.23 -0.85 36.33
CA VAL A 486 9.64 -0.59 35.96
C VAL A 486 9.78 0.54 34.96
N ALA A 487 8.92 0.60 33.93
CA ALA A 487 8.82 1.70 32.94
C ALA A 487 10.15 2.30 32.48
N SER A 488 11.19 1.46 32.37
CA SER A 488 12.57 1.90 32.15
C SER A 488 12.91 1.87 30.66
N THR A 489 13.88 2.68 30.24
CA THR A 489 14.21 2.86 28.82
C THR A 489 15.70 2.69 28.54
N VAL A 490 16.03 1.78 27.61
CA VAL A 490 17.36 1.70 26.98
C VAL A 490 17.23 2.11 25.51
N GLY A 491 17.81 3.26 25.15
CA GLY A 491 17.80 3.80 23.79
C GLY A 491 18.58 2.97 22.77
N GLY A 492 19.34 1.97 23.24
CA GLY A 492 20.07 0.99 22.44
C GLY A 492 21.52 0.85 22.89
N GLY A 493 22.43 0.61 21.93
CA GLY A 493 23.85 0.41 22.21
C GLY A 493 24.21 -1.06 22.43
N TYR A 494 25.23 -1.32 23.26
CA TYR A 494 25.76 -2.67 23.50
C TYR A 494 25.94 -2.97 25.00
N LEU A 495 25.34 -4.05 25.50
CA LEU A 495 25.45 -4.51 26.89
C LEU A 495 25.08 -3.44 27.94
N ASN A 496 24.08 -2.59 27.68
CA ASN A 496 23.58 -1.65 28.69
C ASN A 496 22.49 -2.32 29.54
N GLU A 497 22.54 -2.12 30.86
CA GLU A 497 21.73 -2.85 31.83
C GLU A 497 20.99 -1.92 32.78
N ILE A 498 19.69 -2.18 32.99
CA ILE A 498 18.87 -1.56 34.04
C ILE A 498 18.32 -2.70 34.89
N ALA A 499 18.75 -2.84 36.13
CA ALA A 499 18.45 -3.98 36.99
C ALA A 499 17.87 -3.56 38.34
N GLY A 500 16.74 -4.15 38.74
CA GLY A 500 16.10 -3.89 40.04
C GLY A 500 15.90 -2.39 40.31
N SER A 501 15.45 -1.67 39.29
CA SER A 501 15.39 -0.21 39.21
C SER A 501 14.07 0.19 38.53
N GLU A 502 13.47 1.30 38.93
CA GLU A 502 12.24 1.82 38.31
C GLU A 502 12.51 3.19 37.67
N TRP A 503 11.84 3.49 36.55
CA TRP A 503 12.00 4.74 35.80
C TRP A 503 13.45 5.05 35.38
N GLY A 504 14.28 4.00 35.28
CA GLY A 504 15.68 4.11 34.90
C GLY A 504 15.82 4.44 33.41
N VAL A 505 16.78 5.31 33.08
CA VAL A 505 17.03 5.72 31.69
C VAL A 505 18.50 5.49 31.34
N ILE A 506 18.76 4.74 30.27
CA ILE A 506 20.05 4.71 29.59
C ILE A 506 19.86 5.16 28.14
N GLY A 507 20.35 6.35 27.80
CA GLY A 507 20.24 6.89 26.43
C GLY A 507 20.96 6.02 25.38
N GLY A 508 21.98 5.27 25.81
CA GLY A 508 22.65 4.24 25.02
C GLY A 508 24.11 4.04 25.48
N GLY A 509 25.00 3.76 24.52
CA GLY A 509 26.43 3.60 24.79
C GLY A 509 26.84 2.13 24.99
N HIS A 510 27.80 1.86 25.87
CA HIS A 510 28.36 0.52 26.07
C HIS A 510 28.64 0.20 27.55
N ARG A 511 28.02 -0.86 28.08
CA ARG A 511 28.18 -1.31 29.50
C ARG A 511 27.83 -0.24 30.53
N ASN A 512 26.86 0.61 30.24
CA ASN A 512 26.29 1.49 31.25
C ASN A 512 25.28 0.70 32.11
N ASN A 513 25.26 0.96 33.41
CA ASN A 513 24.50 0.20 34.39
C ASN A 513 23.68 1.13 35.30
N VAL A 514 22.38 0.88 35.41
CA VAL A 514 21.49 1.50 36.41
C VAL A 514 20.99 0.37 37.32
N SER A 515 21.37 0.37 38.60
CA SER A 515 21.16 -0.80 39.47
C SER A 515 20.76 -0.44 40.89
N GLY A 516 19.59 -0.92 41.35
CA GLY A 516 19.09 -0.71 42.70
C GLY A 516 18.68 0.74 42.99
N SER A 517 18.03 1.40 42.03
CA SER A 517 17.72 2.85 42.11
C SER A 517 16.47 3.25 41.32
N GLN A 518 15.73 4.23 41.81
CA GLN A 518 14.58 4.84 41.14
C GLN A 518 14.97 6.17 40.44
N TRP A 519 14.40 6.44 39.26
CA TRP A 519 14.60 7.67 38.45
C TRP A 519 16.04 7.98 38.00
N ALA A 520 16.98 7.05 38.20
CA ALA A 520 18.39 7.23 37.84
C ALA A 520 18.59 7.26 36.31
N THR A 521 19.43 8.19 35.84
CA THR A 521 19.62 8.50 34.42
C THR A 521 21.09 8.47 34.01
N ILE A 522 21.42 7.68 32.99
CA ILE A 522 22.71 7.72 32.29
C ILE A 522 22.48 8.15 30.83
N GLY A 523 22.90 9.36 30.48
CA GLY A 523 22.77 9.90 29.11
C GLY A 523 23.50 9.06 28.06
N GLY A 524 24.59 8.39 28.45
CA GLY A 524 25.27 7.38 27.66
C GLY A 524 26.73 7.20 28.07
N GLY A 525 27.62 7.07 27.08
CA GLY A 525 29.05 6.87 27.33
C GLY A 525 29.43 5.40 27.50
N ARG A 526 30.43 5.10 28.35
CA ARG A 526 30.94 3.73 28.54
C ARG A 526 31.24 3.38 29.99
N SER A 527 30.73 2.25 30.46
CA SER A 527 31.04 1.70 31.79
C SER A 527 30.67 2.63 32.95
N ASN A 528 29.65 3.46 32.77
CA ASN A 528 29.13 4.34 33.82
C ASN A 528 28.11 3.59 34.70
N SER A 529 28.04 3.89 35.99
CA SER A 529 27.20 3.16 36.96
C SER A 529 26.44 4.11 37.88
N ALA A 530 25.10 4.08 37.83
CA ALA A 530 24.21 4.80 38.74
C ALA A 530 23.51 3.80 39.67
N SER A 531 23.57 4.03 40.98
CA SER A 531 23.08 3.09 42.00
C SER A 531 22.58 3.81 43.26
N ALA A 532 21.82 4.90 43.08
CA ALA A 532 21.09 5.62 44.11
C ALA A 532 19.96 6.42 43.44
N ASP A 533 18.94 6.80 44.22
CA ASP A 533 17.74 7.43 43.64
C ASP A 533 18.05 8.84 43.11
N TYR A 534 17.44 9.19 41.98
CA TYR A 534 17.68 10.43 41.21
C TYR A 534 19.14 10.62 40.75
N ALA A 535 19.98 9.58 40.76
CA ALA A 535 21.37 9.64 40.32
C ALA A 535 21.50 10.00 38.82
N VAL A 536 22.25 11.06 38.49
CA VAL A 536 22.45 11.52 37.11
C VAL A 536 23.90 11.36 36.64
N ILE A 537 24.11 10.71 35.50
CA ILE A 537 25.38 10.71 34.76
C ILE A 537 25.15 11.12 33.31
N SER A 538 25.48 12.36 32.94
CA SER A 538 25.25 12.86 31.57
C SER A 538 26.04 12.07 30.52
N GLY A 539 27.18 11.47 30.91
CA GLY A 539 27.93 10.54 30.07
C GLY A 539 29.38 10.35 30.54
N GLY A 540 30.31 10.29 29.60
CA GLY A 540 31.73 10.05 29.87
C GLY A 540 32.08 8.56 30.02
N ARG A 541 33.08 8.24 30.84
CA ARG A 541 33.58 6.86 31.01
C ARG A 541 33.86 6.52 32.47
N ASN A 542 33.47 5.32 32.91
CA ASN A 542 33.81 4.78 34.24
C ASN A 542 33.31 5.65 35.42
N ASN A 543 32.34 6.53 35.18
CA ASN A 543 31.81 7.42 36.19
C ASN A 543 30.81 6.69 37.09
N ARG A 544 30.77 7.00 38.38
CA ARG A 544 29.88 6.38 39.37
C ARG A 544 29.07 7.43 40.11
N VAL A 545 27.76 7.20 40.25
CA VAL A 545 26.92 7.90 41.22
C VAL A 545 26.27 6.87 42.14
N SER A 546 26.45 7.05 43.44
CA SER A 546 25.82 6.22 44.47
C SER A 546 25.44 7.01 45.72
N GLY A 547 25.32 8.34 45.59
CA GLY A 547 24.61 9.20 46.53
C GLY A 547 23.24 9.57 45.97
N GLU A 548 22.26 9.74 46.84
CA GLU A 548 20.91 10.15 46.48
C GLU A 548 20.90 11.61 45.97
N HIS A 549 20.12 11.90 44.93
CA HIS A 549 20.05 13.22 44.26
C HIS A 549 21.39 13.72 43.67
N SER A 550 22.39 12.85 43.54
CA SER A 550 23.76 13.22 43.18
C SER A 550 24.04 13.14 41.67
N ALA A 551 25.04 13.90 41.20
CA ALA A 551 25.27 14.09 39.78
C ALA A 551 26.74 14.02 39.36
N VAL A 552 27.03 13.38 38.22
CA VAL A 552 28.29 13.49 37.48
C VAL A 552 28.03 14.01 36.07
N GLY A 553 28.44 15.26 35.80
CA GLY A 553 28.25 15.91 34.49
C GLY A 553 29.06 15.27 33.35
N GLY A 554 30.07 14.45 33.66
CA GLY A 554 30.78 13.62 32.70
C GLY A 554 32.23 13.34 33.10
N GLY A 555 33.12 13.32 32.11
CA GLY A 555 34.55 13.08 32.32
C GLY A 555 34.94 11.60 32.43
N TRP A 556 36.03 11.28 33.12
CA TRP A 556 36.53 9.91 33.29
C TRP A 556 36.81 9.54 34.76
N SER A 557 36.13 8.49 35.25
CA SER A 557 36.35 7.89 36.56
C SER A 557 36.03 8.80 37.75
N ASN A 558 35.04 9.68 37.58
CA ASN A 558 34.54 10.56 38.62
C ASN A 558 33.48 9.85 39.48
N ILE A 559 33.39 10.19 40.77
CA ILE A 559 32.51 9.55 41.74
C ILE A 559 31.72 10.62 42.52
N ALA A 560 30.40 10.50 42.60
CA ALA A 560 29.57 11.24 43.56
C ALA A 560 28.82 10.22 44.44
N SER A 561 29.15 10.16 45.74
CA SER A 561 28.76 9.03 46.61
C SER A 561 28.03 9.38 47.91
N ALA A 562 27.77 10.66 48.15
CA ALA A 562 27.00 11.18 49.30
C ALA A 562 25.79 12.00 48.82
N LEU A 563 24.89 12.38 49.73
CA LEU A 563 23.62 13.04 49.42
C LEU A 563 23.84 14.39 48.74
N ASN A 564 23.14 14.67 47.63
CA ASN A 564 23.27 15.91 46.83
C ASN A 564 24.69 16.23 46.33
N ALA A 565 25.61 15.26 46.34
CA ALA A 565 26.99 15.44 45.93
C ALA A 565 27.11 15.63 44.40
N THR A 566 27.93 16.58 43.96
CA THR A 566 28.08 16.92 42.54
C THR A 566 29.53 16.84 42.07
N VAL A 567 29.76 16.24 40.90
CA VAL A 567 31.03 16.39 40.16
C VAL A 567 30.72 16.85 38.73
N SER A 568 31.00 18.12 38.43
CA SER A 568 30.71 18.70 37.10
C SER A 568 31.46 17.95 35.98
N GLY A 569 32.67 17.45 36.26
CA GLY A 569 33.40 16.56 35.36
C GLY A 569 34.87 16.41 35.74
N GLY A 570 35.75 16.43 34.75
CA GLY A 570 37.19 16.24 34.94
C GLY A 570 37.58 14.76 34.99
N ARG A 571 38.57 14.40 35.81
CA ARG A 571 39.07 13.02 35.90
C ARG A 571 39.46 12.60 37.33
N ASN A 572 39.08 11.39 37.73
CA ASN A 572 39.39 10.80 39.04
C ASN A 572 38.90 11.67 40.24
N ASN A 573 37.88 12.50 40.05
CA ASN A 573 37.37 13.38 41.11
C ASN A 573 36.31 12.68 41.95
N ILE A 574 36.30 12.91 43.26
CA ILE A 574 35.40 12.26 44.22
C ILE A 574 34.71 13.34 45.07
N ALA A 575 33.38 13.33 45.07
CA ALA A 575 32.53 14.09 45.99
C ALA A 575 31.78 13.10 46.90
N ALA A 576 32.26 12.94 48.13
CA ALA A 576 31.81 11.92 49.07
C ALA A 576 31.30 12.47 50.41
N GLY A 577 31.29 13.79 50.61
CA GLY A 577 30.58 14.46 51.70
C GLY A 577 29.20 14.96 51.25
N ASP A 578 28.22 15.01 52.16
CA ASP A 578 26.87 15.48 51.83
C ASP A 578 26.90 16.95 51.37
N TYR A 579 26.13 17.29 50.33
CA TYR A 579 26.11 18.60 49.68
C TYR A 579 27.47 19.08 49.12
N SER A 580 28.48 18.19 49.00
CA SER A 580 29.80 18.56 48.48
C SER A 580 29.82 18.68 46.94
N SER A 581 30.68 19.55 46.41
CA SER A 581 30.72 19.83 44.96
C SER A 581 32.15 19.97 44.42
N VAL A 582 32.49 19.18 43.39
CA VAL A 582 33.73 19.31 42.63
C VAL A 582 33.44 19.90 41.24
N LEU A 583 33.93 21.11 41.01
CA LEU A 583 33.72 21.88 39.78
C LEU A 583 34.44 21.30 38.55
N GLY A 584 35.38 20.38 38.76
CA GLY A 584 36.16 19.73 37.70
C GLY A 584 37.61 19.53 38.13
N GLY A 585 38.54 19.70 37.20
CA GLY A 585 39.96 19.45 37.46
C GLY A 585 40.27 17.96 37.51
N ARG A 586 41.26 17.55 38.33
CA ARG A 586 41.71 16.15 38.39
C ARG A 586 42.21 15.72 39.77
N ASN A 587 41.87 14.49 40.16
CA ASN A 587 42.26 13.82 41.42
C ASN A 587 41.85 14.56 42.73
N LEU A 588 40.83 15.44 42.71
CA LEU A 588 40.32 16.03 43.96
C LEU A 588 39.35 15.07 44.64
N THR A 589 39.54 14.84 45.94
CA THR A 589 38.62 14.11 46.81
C THR A 589 38.11 15.05 47.90
N LEU A 590 36.81 15.30 47.91
CA LEU A 590 36.09 15.78 49.11
C LEU A 590 35.56 14.52 49.78
N ASP A 591 36.09 14.14 50.94
CA ASP A 591 35.75 12.87 51.58
C ASP A 591 34.43 12.95 52.40
N SER A 592 34.09 11.86 53.09
CA SER A 592 32.84 11.73 53.84
C SER A 592 32.65 12.69 55.03
N THR A 593 33.69 13.40 55.47
CA THR A 593 33.54 14.47 56.48
C THR A 593 33.51 15.87 55.87
N ALA A 594 33.81 16.03 54.58
CA ALA A 594 33.80 17.32 53.86
C ALA A 594 32.39 17.77 53.42
N ALA A 595 31.43 17.74 54.34
CA ALA A 595 30.04 18.11 54.09
C ALA A 595 29.90 19.62 53.80
N GLY A 596 29.14 19.97 52.75
CA GLY A 596 28.96 21.35 52.27
C GLY A 596 30.20 21.99 51.62
N SER A 597 31.26 21.22 51.38
CA SER A 597 32.52 21.75 50.83
C SER A 597 32.51 21.81 49.29
N LEU A 598 33.20 22.82 48.74
CA LEU A 598 33.32 23.11 47.30
C LEU A 598 34.78 23.01 46.86
N GLY A 599 35.08 22.55 45.64
CA GLY A 599 36.46 22.65 45.16
C GLY A 599 36.76 22.36 43.69
N PHE A 600 37.99 22.66 43.32
CA PHE A 600 38.60 22.43 42.02
C PHE A 600 40.10 22.15 42.18
N LEU A 601 40.67 21.21 41.41
CA LEU A 601 42.11 20.93 41.41
C LEU A 601 42.70 21.00 40.01
N GLY A 602 43.47 22.05 39.73
CA GLY A 602 44.18 22.27 38.48
C GLY A 602 45.47 21.44 38.38
N ASP A 603 45.36 20.13 38.13
CA ASP A 603 46.53 19.25 37.95
C ASP A 603 46.82 18.92 36.46
N PRO A 604 47.64 19.74 35.75
CA PRO A 604 48.13 19.40 34.43
C PRO A 604 49.28 18.38 34.45
N ASN A 605 49.99 18.22 35.58
CA ASN A 605 51.32 17.60 35.62
C ASN A 605 51.38 16.26 36.38
N GLY A 606 50.32 15.85 37.09
CA GLY A 606 50.20 14.56 37.77
C GLY A 606 50.60 14.55 39.25
N ILE A 607 50.60 15.70 39.94
CA ILE A 607 51.15 15.83 41.31
C ILE A 607 50.10 15.44 42.37
N GLY A 608 49.87 14.12 42.50
CA GLY A 608 49.14 13.50 43.60
C GLY A 608 47.61 13.66 43.58
N PRO A 609 46.88 12.85 44.35
CA PRO A 609 45.52 13.16 44.77
C PRO A 609 45.53 14.16 45.94
N MET A 610 44.54 15.04 45.99
CA MET A 610 44.30 15.93 47.12
C MET A 610 43.03 15.46 47.82
N THR A 611 43.11 15.17 49.12
CA THR A 611 41.95 14.84 49.95
C THR A 611 41.67 16.00 50.90
N ILE A 612 40.41 16.43 50.93
CA ILE A 612 39.88 17.42 51.87
C ILE A 612 38.87 16.70 52.75
N SER A 613 39.07 16.79 54.06
CA SER A 613 38.21 16.17 55.08
C SER A 613 37.37 17.20 55.86
N GLU A 614 37.71 18.48 55.75
CA GLU A 614 37.07 19.57 56.49
C GLU A 614 35.70 19.91 55.87
N PRO A 615 34.63 20.05 56.68
CA PRO A 615 33.32 20.52 56.22
C PRO A 615 33.32 22.04 55.93
N GLN A 616 32.37 22.48 55.10
CA GLN A 616 32.09 23.89 54.80
C GLN A 616 33.26 24.72 54.23
N VAL A 617 34.27 24.08 53.62
CA VAL A 617 35.41 24.78 52.99
C VAL A 617 35.28 24.93 51.48
N THR A 618 35.87 25.98 50.91
CA THR A 618 36.05 26.13 49.45
C THR A 618 37.53 26.03 49.10
N VAL A 619 37.90 25.11 48.21
CA VAL A 619 39.31 24.78 47.89
C VAL A 619 39.60 24.93 46.39
N PHE A 620 40.46 25.90 46.05
CA PHE A 620 41.03 26.07 44.71
C PHE A 620 42.49 25.59 44.70
N GLY A 621 42.70 24.30 44.42
CA GLY A 621 44.01 23.67 44.41
C GLY A 621 44.75 23.88 43.08
N ASN A 622 46.05 24.15 43.14
CA ASN A 622 46.97 24.29 42.00
C ASN A 622 46.48 25.26 40.91
N THR A 623 45.84 26.38 41.30
CA THR A 623 45.31 27.38 40.37
C THR A 623 45.32 28.79 41.00
N ASP A 624 45.45 29.82 40.17
CA ASP A 624 45.36 31.22 40.60
C ASP A 624 43.89 31.66 40.58
N LEU A 625 43.32 32.07 41.72
CA LEU A 625 41.97 32.63 41.77
C LEU A 625 41.98 34.11 41.36
N TRP A 626 41.51 34.41 40.15
CA TRP A 626 41.37 35.78 39.65
C TRP A 626 40.01 36.36 40.03
N LEU A 627 40.01 37.41 40.85
CA LEU A 627 38.85 38.29 41.06
C LEU A 627 39.07 39.57 40.23
N ALA A 628 38.18 39.84 39.28
CA ALA A 628 38.39 40.87 38.26
C ALA A 628 37.14 41.73 38.01
N ASN A 629 37.35 42.87 37.34
CA ASN A 629 36.29 43.71 36.80
C ASN A 629 36.70 44.27 35.41
N ASN A 630 35.72 44.62 34.58
CA ASN A 630 35.89 45.23 33.28
C ASN A 630 34.92 46.40 32.99
N ASP A 631 34.07 46.81 33.94
CA ASP A 631 33.14 47.94 33.76
C ASP A 631 33.74 49.33 34.08
N GLY A 632 34.91 49.37 34.74
CA GLY A 632 35.63 50.59 35.15
C GLY A 632 35.50 50.94 36.64
N GLY A 633 34.69 50.22 37.40
CA GLY A 633 34.63 50.29 38.87
C GLY A 633 35.62 49.34 39.57
N ALA A 634 35.76 49.49 40.88
CA ALA A 634 36.44 48.50 41.72
C ALA A 634 35.49 47.36 42.10
N SER A 635 35.99 46.13 42.11
CA SER A 635 35.29 44.96 42.67
C SER A 635 35.80 44.66 44.08
N ARG A 636 34.90 44.16 44.93
CA ARG A 636 35.16 43.87 46.34
C ARG A 636 34.71 42.47 46.76
N LEU A 637 35.54 41.80 47.54
CA LEU A 637 35.17 40.58 48.28
C LEU A 637 34.51 41.00 49.60
N LEU A 638 33.37 40.40 49.94
CA LEU A 638 32.51 40.80 51.06
C LEU A 638 32.43 39.69 52.11
N PHE A 639 32.59 40.07 53.38
CA PHE A 639 32.48 39.23 54.55
C PHE A 639 31.41 39.82 55.48
N TYR A 640 30.17 39.36 55.35
CA TYR A 640 29.05 39.80 56.20
C TYR A 640 29.16 39.24 57.62
N GLU A 641 28.42 39.85 58.56
CA GLU A 641 28.29 39.29 59.91
C GLU A 641 27.35 38.07 59.98
N ALA A 642 27.23 37.48 61.16
CA ALA A 642 26.55 36.19 61.36
C ALA A 642 25.01 36.34 61.45
N GLU A 643 24.37 36.47 60.28
CA GLU A 643 22.90 36.51 60.16
C GLU A 643 22.25 35.16 60.52
N SER A 644 21.03 35.21 61.07
CA SER A 644 20.22 34.01 61.37
C SER A 644 18.76 34.09 60.90
N ASP A 645 18.38 35.20 60.25
CA ASP A 645 17.02 35.41 59.74
C ASP A 645 16.75 34.63 58.44
N THR A 646 15.55 34.07 58.33
CA THR A 646 15.11 33.34 57.13
C THR A 646 14.46 34.28 56.12
N GLY A 647 15.15 34.61 55.02
CA GLY A 647 14.58 35.49 54.00
C GLY A 647 15.59 36.03 52.98
N VAL A 648 15.53 37.33 52.74
CA VAL A 648 16.42 38.04 51.80
C VAL A 648 17.79 38.23 52.46
N PHE A 649 18.84 37.69 51.82
CA PHE A 649 20.22 37.93 52.21
C PHE A 649 20.87 39.00 51.30
N PRO A 650 21.65 39.95 51.85
CA PRO A 650 21.83 40.21 53.28
C PRO A 650 20.61 40.92 53.88
N SER A 651 20.25 40.54 55.11
CA SER A 651 19.15 41.13 55.88
C SER A 651 19.51 42.51 56.46
N ASN A 652 20.80 42.76 56.67
CA ASN A 652 21.35 44.04 57.11
C ASN A 652 22.50 44.54 56.19
N THR A 653 23.20 45.61 56.57
CA THR A 653 24.25 46.26 55.74
C THR A 653 25.69 46.11 56.28
N HIS A 654 25.94 45.30 57.30
CA HIS A 654 27.24 45.17 57.94
C HIS A 654 28.12 44.11 57.28
N PHE A 655 29.30 44.54 56.83
CA PHE A 655 30.33 43.66 56.28
C PHE A 655 31.73 44.25 56.48
N THR A 656 32.73 43.37 56.51
CA THR A 656 34.12 43.72 56.17
C THR A 656 34.34 43.46 54.69
N SER A 657 35.15 44.27 54.00
CA SER A 657 35.43 44.07 52.57
C SER A 657 36.89 44.26 52.18
N LEU A 658 37.35 43.45 51.23
CA LEU A 658 38.62 43.64 50.53
C LEU A 658 38.32 44.18 49.13
N GLU A 659 38.69 45.43 48.87
CA GLU A 659 38.42 46.15 47.62
C GLU A 659 39.73 46.69 47.03
N ALA A 660 39.96 46.45 45.74
CA ALA A 660 41.17 46.90 45.05
C ALA A 660 40.89 48.21 44.29
N GLY A 661 41.43 49.33 44.78
CA GLY A 661 41.38 50.62 44.06
C GLY A 661 42.18 50.59 42.75
N ASN A 662 42.01 51.63 41.92
CA ASN A 662 42.67 51.73 40.61
C ASN A 662 44.21 51.70 40.72
N GLN A 663 44.85 50.82 39.95
CA GLN A 663 46.31 50.59 39.97
C GLN A 663 46.99 51.00 38.67
N ASN A 664 48.12 51.69 38.79
CA ASN A 664 49.01 52.01 37.67
C ASN A 664 50.17 51.00 37.49
N VAL A 665 50.34 50.09 38.46
CA VAL A 665 51.37 49.03 38.48
C VAL A 665 50.81 47.79 39.21
N ASN A 666 51.40 46.61 38.99
CA ASN A 666 51.00 45.40 39.71
C ASN A 666 51.43 45.48 41.19
N ILE A 667 50.46 45.50 42.12
CA ILE A 667 50.71 45.30 43.55
C ILE A 667 50.67 43.81 43.88
N ARG A 668 51.61 43.32 44.69
CA ARG A 668 51.69 41.92 45.12
C ARG A 668 52.11 41.82 46.58
N TYR A 669 51.20 41.36 47.43
CA TYR A 669 51.51 41.07 48.83
C TYR A 669 52.01 39.62 48.98
N ILE A 670 53.10 39.42 49.72
CA ILE A 670 53.74 38.11 49.93
C ILE A 670 53.83 37.84 51.44
N LEU A 671 53.12 36.82 51.92
CA LEU A 671 53.07 36.46 53.34
C LEU A 671 54.43 36.01 53.91
N PRO A 672 54.68 36.14 55.22
CA PRO A 672 55.89 35.65 55.87
C PRO A 672 55.93 34.12 55.85
N ALA A 673 57.11 33.53 55.69
CA ALA A 673 57.29 32.08 55.69
C ALA A 673 57.24 31.43 57.10
N THR A 674 57.16 32.24 58.16
CA THR A 674 57.08 31.81 59.56
C THR A 674 55.78 32.31 60.21
N PRO A 675 55.23 31.60 61.22
CA PRO A 675 54.18 32.14 62.08
C PRO A 675 54.70 33.32 62.92
N PRO A 676 53.81 34.08 63.58
CA PRO A 676 54.22 35.04 64.61
C PRO A 676 54.91 34.32 65.77
N THR A 677 55.93 34.96 66.35
CA THR A 677 56.70 34.44 67.49
C THR A 677 56.11 34.82 68.85
N ALA A 678 55.17 35.76 68.89
CA ALA A 678 54.48 36.21 70.09
C ALA A 678 53.02 36.60 69.83
N ASN A 679 52.17 36.49 70.85
CA ASN A 679 50.80 37.01 70.81
C ASN A 679 50.83 38.54 70.68
N GLY A 680 49.99 39.10 69.80
CA GLY A 680 49.92 40.54 69.54
C GLY A 680 50.74 41.02 68.35
N GLN A 681 51.49 40.16 67.67
CA GLN A 681 52.15 40.51 66.40
C GLN A 681 51.15 40.69 65.26
N VAL A 682 51.41 41.67 64.39
CA VAL A 682 50.57 42.03 63.23
C VAL A 682 51.36 41.94 61.92
N LEU A 683 50.63 41.74 60.82
CA LEU A 683 51.20 41.72 59.47
C LEU A 683 51.41 43.15 58.95
N SER A 684 52.67 43.55 58.77
CA SER A 684 53.06 44.83 58.17
C SER A 684 53.66 44.63 56.77
N SER A 685 53.38 45.54 55.83
CA SER A 685 53.86 45.48 54.45
C SER A 685 54.96 46.49 54.18
N THR A 686 56.06 46.05 53.58
CA THR A 686 57.00 46.96 52.90
C THR A 686 56.36 47.61 51.67
N THR A 687 56.92 48.71 51.16
CA THR A 687 56.51 49.33 49.88
C THR A 687 56.71 48.41 48.67
N GLY A 688 57.50 47.35 48.80
CA GLY A 688 57.64 46.27 47.81
C GLY A 688 56.66 45.10 47.99
N GLY A 689 55.70 45.19 48.92
CA GLY A 689 54.68 44.17 49.16
C GLY A 689 55.14 42.92 49.93
N VAL A 690 56.42 42.83 50.32
CA VAL A 690 56.87 41.80 51.27
C VAL A 690 56.23 42.08 52.63
N MET A 691 55.51 41.10 53.17
CA MET A 691 54.91 41.16 54.50
C MET A 691 55.87 40.59 55.56
N SER A 692 55.83 41.14 56.76
CA SER A 692 56.52 40.61 57.94
C SER A 692 55.63 40.71 59.17
N TRP A 693 55.74 39.75 60.09
CA TRP A 693 55.24 39.94 61.44
C TRP A 693 56.08 41.01 62.13
N VAL A 694 55.40 42.01 62.70
CA VAL A 694 55.99 43.01 63.60
C VAL A 694 55.21 42.98 64.90
N ASP A 695 55.86 43.31 66.02
CA ASP A 695 55.14 43.48 67.28
C ASP A 695 54.07 44.56 67.12
N GLY A 696 52.82 44.24 67.48
CA GLY A 696 51.74 45.22 67.48
C GLY A 696 52.14 46.40 68.38
N PRO A 697 51.83 47.65 67.98
CA PRO A 697 52.33 48.82 68.68
C PRO A 697 51.95 48.76 70.16
N THR A 698 52.97 48.80 71.03
CA THR A 698 52.82 48.71 72.49
C THR A 698 52.22 49.97 73.11
N GLY A 699 52.10 51.06 72.34
CA GLY A 699 51.19 52.18 72.58
C GLY A 699 49.85 51.99 71.87
N SER A 700 48.74 52.32 72.54
CA SER A 700 47.37 52.01 72.11
C SER A 700 46.95 52.66 70.78
N GLN A 701 47.27 52.00 69.66
CA GLN A 701 46.52 52.15 68.42
C GLN A 701 45.33 51.21 68.43
N SER A 702 44.32 51.59 69.22
CA SER A 702 42.96 51.13 69.00
C SER A 702 42.58 51.42 67.54
N PHE A 703 41.93 50.47 66.85
CA PHE A 703 41.32 50.77 65.55
C PHE A 703 40.32 51.90 65.73
N SER A 704 40.67 53.10 65.25
CA SER A 704 39.85 54.29 65.35
C SER A 704 38.69 54.20 64.37
N ASN A 705 37.64 53.49 64.79
CA ASN A 705 36.34 53.58 64.15
C ASN A 705 35.95 55.07 64.07
N ALA A 706 35.86 55.60 62.85
CA ALA A 706 35.85 57.04 62.56
C ALA A 706 34.50 57.72 62.88
N SER A 707 33.80 57.22 63.89
CA SER A 707 32.42 57.53 64.25
C SER A 707 32.23 58.04 65.68
N ASN A 708 33.30 58.15 66.49
CA ASN A 708 33.20 58.67 67.86
C ASN A 708 34.23 59.78 68.14
N THR A 709 33.78 61.03 68.14
CA THR A 709 34.58 62.22 68.41
C THR A 709 34.67 62.51 69.91
N MET A 710 35.86 62.34 70.52
CA MET A 710 36.33 63.07 71.72
C MET A 710 37.78 62.62 72.02
N PRO A 711 38.80 63.51 71.99
CA PRO A 711 40.20 63.11 72.20
C PRO A 711 40.58 63.10 73.69
N THR A 712 40.76 61.91 74.27
CA THR A 712 41.36 61.75 75.61
C THR A 712 42.88 61.82 75.50
N LEU A 713 43.50 62.78 76.21
CA LEU A 713 44.94 63.03 76.16
C LEU A 713 45.73 61.95 76.92
N ALA A 714 46.35 61.01 76.20
CA ALA A 714 47.34 60.10 76.76
C ALA A 714 48.74 60.69 76.59
N LEU A 715 49.44 60.95 77.70
CA LEU A 715 50.85 61.32 77.71
C LEU A 715 51.69 60.06 77.99
N GLU A 716 52.66 59.77 77.13
CA GLU A 716 53.53 58.60 77.27
C GLU A 716 54.54 58.81 78.40
N ASN A 717 54.65 57.84 79.31
CA ASN A 717 55.72 57.81 80.30
C ASN A 717 56.89 56.99 79.75
N ASN A 718 57.85 57.67 79.11
CA ASN A 718 59.04 57.07 78.53
C ASN A 718 60.31 57.81 78.97
N ILE A 719 60.62 57.70 80.27
CA ILE A 719 61.88 58.14 80.88
C ILE A 719 62.55 56.89 81.49
N GLY A 720 63.83 56.70 81.16
CA GLY A 720 64.61 55.57 81.66
C GLY A 720 64.92 55.67 83.15
N THR A 721 65.21 54.52 83.77
CA THR A 721 65.58 54.43 85.19
C THR A 721 66.99 54.99 85.46
N ASP A 722 67.09 55.96 86.38
CA ASP A 722 68.23 56.04 87.31
C ASP A 722 67.81 56.75 88.62
N ASP A 723 67.28 57.97 88.57
CA ASP A 723 67.04 58.81 89.77
C ASP A 723 65.62 58.74 90.38
N GLY A 724 65.26 57.57 90.93
CA GLY A 724 64.41 57.42 92.14
C GLY A 724 62.97 57.98 92.24
N VAL A 725 62.49 58.84 91.34
CA VAL A 725 61.18 59.50 91.46
C VAL A 725 60.03 58.58 91.01
N ALA A 726 59.11 58.28 91.93
CA ALA A 726 57.89 57.54 91.64
C ALA A 726 56.68 58.48 91.55
N LEU A 727 55.83 58.26 90.53
CA LEU A 727 54.51 58.90 90.42
C LEU A 727 53.49 58.03 91.16
N GLU A 728 53.04 58.47 92.34
CA GLU A 728 52.04 57.73 93.13
C GLU A 728 50.67 58.43 93.08
N ILE A 729 49.61 57.64 92.94
CA ILE A 729 48.22 58.11 92.99
C ILE A 729 47.63 57.74 94.36
N VAL A 730 47.70 58.66 95.30
CA VAL A 730 47.13 58.51 96.64
C VAL A 730 45.75 59.18 96.66
N GLU A 731 44.73 58.45 97.11
CA GLU A 731 43.33 58.90 97.22
C GLU A 731 42.77 59.62 95.96
N GLY A 732 43.18 59.17 94.78
CA GLY A 732 42.69 59.69 93.49
C GLY A 732 43.33 61.00 93.03
N ARG A 733 44.42 61.45 93.68
CA ARG A 733 45.20 62.64 93.29
C ARG A 733 46.60 62.20 92.82
N MET A 734 47.10 62.80 91.75
CA MET A 734 48.49 62.59 91.29
C MET A 734 49.44 63.41 92.15
N ILE A 735 50.46 62.77 92.72
CA ILE A 735 51.52 63.44 93.47
C ILE A 735 52.88 62.95 92.97
N LEU A 736 53.79 63.88 92.70
CA LEU A 736 55.22 63.61 92.53
C LEU A 736 55.88 63.77 93.91
N SER A 737 56.58 62.74 94.40
CA SER A 737 57.30 62.81 95.68
C SER A 737 58.59 62.00 95.65
N ASN A 738 59.57 62.43 96.45
CA ASN A 738 60.89 61.81 96.56
C ASN A 738 60.99 60.79 97.72
N GLY A 739 59.87 60.24 98.17
CA GLY A 739 59.84 59.27 99.27
C GLY A 739 59.94 59.87 100.68
N GLN A 740 59.74 61.19 100.84
CA GLN A 740 59.41 61.81 102.12
C GLN A 740 57.92 62.17 102.16
N GLY A 741 57.26 61.96 103.32
CA GLY A 741 55.79 61.93 103.41
C GLY A 741 55.08 63.24 103.07
N ALA A 742 53.97 63.14 102.34
CA ALA A 742 53.25 64.28 101.77
C ALA A 742 52.65 65.25 102.83
N PRO A 743 52.80 66.59 102.65
CA PRO A 743 52.15 67.59 103.50
C PRO A 743 50.61 67.58 103.40
N THR A 744 49.92 67.54 104.54
CA THR A 744 48.49 67.20 104.62
C THR A 744 47.50 68.38 104.50
N ASN A 745 47.90 69.51 103.89
CA ASN A 745 47.02 70.67 103.67
C ASN A 745 47.41 71.48 102.40
N ILE A 746 46.98 71.02 101.22
CA ILE A 746 47.10 71.76 99.96
C ILE A 746 45.67 72.08 99.46
N PRO A 747 45.30 73.36 99.24
CA PRO A 747 44.00 73.73 98.67
C PRO A 747 43.82 73.22 97.23
N ASP A 748 42.58 72.86 96.87
CA ASP A 748 42.27 72.03 95.68
C ASP A 748 42.61 72.64 94.30
N ASP A 749 42.89 73.94 94.21
CA ASP A 749 43.12 74.66 92.94
C ASP A 749 44.61 74.95 92.62
N VAL A 750 45.57 74.27 93.28
CA VAL A 750 47.02 74.59 93.17
C VAL A 750 47.83 73.44 92.56
N ILE A 751 48.49 73.70 91.43
CA ILE A 751 49.59 72.88 90.92
C ILE A 751 50.90 73.44 91.49
N ALA A 752 51.62 72.64 92.27
CA ALA A 752 52.94 72.97 92.77
C ALA A 752 54.02 72.26 91.93
N PHE A 753 55.10 72.99 91.59
CA PHE A 753 56.33 72.44 91.03
C PHE A 753 57.47 72.78 92.00
N GLU A 754 58.21 71.75 92.42
CA GLU A 754 59.49 71.92 93.10
C GLU A 754 60.60 71.64 92.08
N ILE A 755 61.63 72.50 92.05
CA ILE A 755 62.75 72.41 91.12
C ILE A 755 64.02 72.54 91.94
N ASP A 756 64.82 71.48 91.96
CA ASP A 756 66.10 71.41 92.66
C ASP A 756 67.18 70.89 91.70
N ASP A 757 68.04 71.80 91.22
CA ASP A 757 69.44 71.53 90.87
C ASP A 757 70.23 72.85 90.84
N ALA A 758 71.53 72.78 91.10
CA ALA A 758 72.38 73.91 91.39
C ALA A 758 73.01 74.55 90.14
N THR A 759 73.14 75.89 90.17
CA THR A 759 74.05 76.69 89.31
C THR A 759 73.76 76.76 87.80
N VAL A 760 72.51 77.02 87.42
CA VAL A 760 72.14 77.46 86.06
C VAL A 760 72.97 78.68 85.63
N SER A 761 73.71 78.57 84.52
CA SER A 761 74.62 79.62 84.00
C SER A 761 74.24 80.20 82.63
N SER A 762 73.11 79.78 82.05
CA SER A 762 72.43 80.50 80.95
C SER A 762 70.91 80.25 81.02
N ALA A 763 70.10 81.27 80.71
CA ALA A 763 68.67 81.26 81.00
C ALA A 763 67.82 80.60 79.89
N PRO A 764 66.85 79.72 80.23
CA PRO A 764 65.94 79.13 79.26
C PRO A 764 64.89 80.15 78.77
N THR A 765 64.67 80.22 77.45
CA THR A 765 63.68 81.13 76.84
C THR A 765 62.34 80.42 76.67
N VAL A 766 61.32 80.84 77.41
CA VAL A 766 59.95 80.31 77.28
C VAL A 766 59.07 81.32 76.54
N GLY A 767 58.52 80.92 75.38
CA GLY A 767 57.56 81.72 74.62
C GLY A 767 56.12 81.41 75.01
N LEU A 768 55.32 82.45 75.29
CA LEU A 768 53.89 82.32 75.60
C LEU A 768 53.03 82.79 74.40
N PRO A 769 51.97 82.05 74.02
CA PRO A 769 51.03 82.48 72.98
C PRO A 769 50.08 83.56 73.51
N ALA A 770 49.82 84.59 72.72
CA ALA A 770 49.02 85.74 73.12
C ALA A 770 47.53 85.60 72.74
N SER A 771 46.67 85.34 73.73
CA SER A 771 45.30 85.87 73.82
C SER A 771 44.75 85.60 75.22
N GLY A 772 44.12 86.59 75.86
CA GLY A 772 43.83 86.51 77.30
C GLY A 772 42.38 86.79 77.66
N THR A 773 41.96 86.25 78.80
CA THR A 773 41.19 87.02 79.79
C THR A 773 41.32 86.43 81.18
N ASN A 774 41.92 87.21 82.10
CA ASN A 774 41.83 87.18 83.56
C ASN A 774 41.68 85.82 84.30
N GLY A 775 42.67 85.45 85.12
CA GLY A 775 42.43 84.49 86.21
C GLY A 775 43.64 84.15 87.07
N GLN A 776 44.57 83.39 86.50
CA GLN A 776 45.51 82.58 87.28
C GLN A 776 46.77 83.34 87.71
N ILE A 777 47.23 83.06 88.93
CA ILE A 777 48.41 83.64 89.56
C ILE A 777 49.46 82.54 89.66
N LEU A 778 50.64 82.75 89.06
CA LEU A 778 51.77 81.83 89.19
C LEU A 778 52.47 82.06 90.53
N TYR A 779 52.53 81.02 91.36
CA TYR A 779 53.37 80.97 92.56
C TYR A 779 54.57 80.06 92.28
N ILE A 780 55.77 80.54 92.62
CA ILE A 780 56.99 79.74 92.61
C ILE A 780 57.51 79.76 94.04
N LEU A 781 57.76 78.57 94.60
CA LEU A 781 58.47 78.40 95.86
C LEU A 781 59.85 77.84 95.53
N VAL A 782 60.88 78.34 96.23
CA VAL A 782 62.26 77.85 96.13
C VAL A 782 62.74 77.56 97.54
N SER A 783 63.17 76.33 97.76
CA SER A 783 63.70 75.82 99.03
C SER A 783 65.21 76.09 99.08
N ASP A 784 65.74 76.47 100.25
CA ASP A 784 67.17 76.46 100.54
C ASP A 784 67.48 75.23 101.40
N PRO A 785 68.55 74.44 101.12
CA PRO A 785 68.79 73.13 101.74
C PRO A 785 68.87 73.11 103.27
N ASP A 786 69.13 74.24 103.95
CA ASP A 786 69.16 74.31 105.43
C ASP A 786 67.76 74.55 106.08
N GLY A 787 66.66 74.39 105.33
CA GLY A 787 65.35 74.07 105.91
C GLY A 787 64.53 75.22 106.52
N ALA A 788 64.70 76.44 106.02
CA ALA A 788 63.93 77.62 106.47
C ALA A 788 63.09 78.24 105.33
N THR A 789 61.78 77.95 105.30
CA THR A 789 60.86 78.43 104.25
C THR A 789 60.61 79.95 104.36
N VAL A 790 60.92 80.71 103.29
CA VAL A 790 60.62 82.15 103.19
C VAL A 790 59.87 82.45 101.88
N GLY A 791 58.54 82.40 101.92
CA GLY A 791 57.69 82.70 100.77
C GLY A 791 57.63 84.21 100.43
N GLY A 792 57.72 84.55 99.15
CA GLY A 792 57.54 85.91 98.62
C GLY A 792 56.60 85.90 97.40
N VAL A 793 55.78 86.94 97.24
CA VAL A 793 54.68 86.96 96.24
C VAL A 793 54.80 88.18 95.31
N GLY A 794 54.75 87.94 94.00
CA GLY A 794 54.68 88.96 92.96
C GLY A 794 53.42 88.79 92.11
N ARG A 795 52.83 89.90 91.63
CA ARG A 795 51.55 89.88 90.89
C ARG A 795 51.66 90.68 89.58
N ALA A 796 51.39 90.04 88.44
CA ALA A 796 51.38 90.66 87.12
C ALA A 796 50.01 91.25 86.74
N SER A 797 50.04 92.24 85.85
CA SER A 797 48.86 92.92 85.29
C SER A 797 49.20 93.53 83.92
N GLY A 798 49.06 92.74 82.85
CA GLY A 798 49.40 93.15 81.49
C GLY A 798 50.89 93.01 81.15
N ASP A 799 51.26 93.45 79.94
CA ASP A 799 52.43 92.95 79.19
C ASP A 799 53.81 93.45 79.66
N LYS A 800 53.92 94.02 80.88
CA LYS A 800 55.19 94.27 81.57
C LYS A 800 55.03 94.06 83.08
N LEU A 801 55.85 93.17 83.66
CA LEU A 801 56.04 93.07 85.11
C LEU A 801 57.32 93.80 85.53
N THR A 802 57.37 94.27 86.77
CA THR A 802 58.44 95.11 87.30
C THR A 802 58.56 94.89 88.81
N TYR A 803 59.80 94.95 89.34
CA TYR A 803 60.20 94.77 90.74
C TYR A 803 60.22 93.34 91.32
N LEU A 804 61.27 93.06 92.11
CA LEU A 804 61.44 91.90 92.98
C LEU A 804 61.87 92.39 94.38
N TYR A 805 61.54 91.63 95.43
CA TYR A 805 61.94 91.91 96.81
C TYR A 805 62.91 90.85 97.33
N LEU A 806 64.06 91.27 97.85
CA LEU A 806 65.04 90.39 98.50
C LEU A 806 65.59 91.08 99.76
N GLY A 807 65.60 90.36 100.89
CA GLY A 807 66.48 90.60 102.04
C GLY A 807 66.47 91.97 102.74
N GLY A 808 65.66 92.95 102.33
CA GLY A 808 65.66 94.29 102.92
C GLY A 808 65.13 95.43 102.04
N GLY A 809 64.77 95.18 100.77
CA GLY A 809 64.17 96.21 99.92
C GLY A 809 63.67 95.71 98.56
N TRP A 810 62.80 96.50 97.94
CA TRP A 810 62.40 96.32 96.54
C TRP A 810 63.45 96.97 95.63
N GLN A 811 63.87 96.27 94.56
CA GLN A 811 64.74 96.86 93.53
C GLN A 811 64.12 96.79 92.13
N LEU A 812 64.38 97.84 91.35
CA LEU A 812 63.91 97.99 89.98
C LEU A 812 64.89 97.33 89.02
N PHE A 813 64.46 96.22 88.39
CA PHE A 813 65.10 95.73 87.17
C PHE A 813 64.38 96.30 85.95
N HIS A 814 65.13 96.99 85.10
CA HIS A 814 64.76 97.30 83.72
C HIS A 814 65.80 96.65 82.80
N ALA A 815 65.33 95.87 81.84
CA ALA A 815 66.10 95.43 80.67
C ALA A 815 65.33 95.82 79.40
N ASN A 816 66.07 96.02 78.30
CA ASN A 816 65.52 96.06 76.94
C ASN A 816 65.50 94.66 76.35
#